data_AF-A0AAD5URT6-F1
#
_entry.id   AF-A0AAD5URT6-F1
#
_cell.length_a   1.000
_cell.length_b   1.000
_cell.length_c   1.000
_cell.angle_alpha   90.00
_cell.angle_beta   90.00
_cell.angle_gamma   90.00
#
_symmetry.space_group_name_H-M   'P 1'
#
loop_
_entity.id
_entity.type
_entity.pdbx_description
1 polymer ?
#
loop_
_entity_poly.entity_id
_entity_poly.type
_entity_poly.pdbx_seq_one_letter_code
_entity_poly.pdbx_strand_id
1 'polypeptide(L)'
;MASTSEYKCQWCTKKFQLMISLKQHIQCKHPDKSTSTLSVPPTIINLSKTSNHPQPSNHSTILSPEPDLKIASHEDTSVVETSQLIEIEEIKIFKNTTQLDPSKSYMYQDELLTSLGYRYHTLMRVMQCSICSSGIYPENVDSHYQSHDITISDLNSVKTALAKFTLDSPQVVNGRLPKSTGPPVEGLKTLEGFKCALCDHAAPAFKSVTNRFSKDHPHSHLATKDKANPATLQNFWNHKNRAFFAVNPSAAPLSSTLTPFDVYLQKNPVQLTTTYTLPEDEVRNFHPLIGKTGWHDHLRPYMGSSHDIEALVDIAVFPKKDEALLNRIHPYVIAYVTTVGKMGKDACLKIMKMLHQYPLVHGENHPWRVFPEDSDTLTRYAGELTRFLAGIYRSLTSESPYKFPLSESQLQDFDKFIELLKKSESSDNMIPVLHKVVYSLIGKPAPGSDQNQWKCVMACWLAVSSLKKDGRFQDAGDYTQVLAKWTYLQRCFHFYEATLHVTEHDNGLIGAIIHQCSSYMTEESFSPYITIRDHQHLASSISFNEAMDPTVVWNPDMSLLDCLGFTLSIAGFRGGIQEMLASLRRRIEALCGSIPTNVSKDLTEDFSDRSIGLSWMHPTNFTGGAPLPLLKHLLEIAENCPAEVDSFGILHWNPANVAYYRRLFDQINLELSILCFILPAPSPRGTEFMDTRIRNDQISRNVYKSFGTWFIYRVVKMTNIMGSLAWIPTLLPSVLSELLDRYLLLIRPVEIIFTEILSGPASRALYEHIWAAGLPSGFLGI
;
A
#
# COMPACT_ATOMS: atom_id res chain seq x y z
N MET A 1 41.78 19.16 -32.74
CA MET A 1 41.34 20.57 -32.76
C MET A 1 39.96 20.61 -33.42
N ALA A 2 38.89 20.66 -32.64
CA ALA A 2 37.52 20.65 -33.16
C ALA A 2 37.15 22.07 -33.64
N SER A 3 36.74 22.22 -34.91
CA SER A 3 36.26 23.50 -35.42
C SER A 3 34.89 23.80 -34.82
N THR A 4 34.79 24.88 -34.06
CA THR A 4 33.51 25.40 -33.57
C THR A 4 32.69 25.94 -34.73
N SER A 5 31.57 25.29 -35.05
CA SER A 5 30.65 25.72 -36.09
C SER A 5 29.89 26.98 -35.65
N GLU A 6 30.07 28.09 -36.36
CA GLU A 6 29.31 29.34 -36.16
C GLU A 6 27.94 29.28 -36.85
N TYR A 7 26.89 29.74 -36.16
CA TYR A 7 25.54 29.92 -36.70
C TYR A 7 25.39 31.31 -37.32
N LYS A 8 24.93 31.40 -38.58
CA LYS A 8 24.71 32.70 -39.25
C LYS A 8 23.22 33.03 -39.31
N CYS A 9 22.87 34.29 -39.09
CA CYS A 9 21.52 34.76 -39.38
C CYS A 9 21.31 34.73 -40.90
N GLN A 10 20.21 34.14 -41.37
CA GLN A 10 19.91 34.10 -42.80
C GLN A 10 19.38 35.44 -43.36
N TRP A 11 19.04 36.39 -42.48
CA TRP A 11 18.48 37.69 -42.85
C TRP A 11 19.44 38.87 -42.64
N CYS A 12 20.64 38.62 -42.08
CA CYS A 12 21.69 39.63 -41.98
C CYS A 12 23.08 38.97 -41.88
N THR A 13 24.15 39.76 -41.85
CA THR A 13 25.53 39.24 -41.87
C THR A 13 26.07 38.78 -40.52
N LYS A 14 25.27 38.85 -39.44
CA LYS A 14 25.75 38.50 -38.08
C LYS A 14 25.88 36.98 -37.88
N LYS A 15 26.95 36.60 -37.18
CA LYS A 15 27.25 35.23 -36.78
C LYS A 15 27.23 35.08 -35.27
N PHE A 16 26.90 33.90 -34.79
CA PHE A 16 26.72 33.57 -33.38
C PHE A 16 27.38 32.22 -33.09
N GLN A 17 28.03 32.10 -31.94
CA GLN A 17 28.62 30.82 -31.53
C GLN A 17 27.59 29.85 -30.95
N LEU A 18 26.45 30.37 -30.46
CA LEU A 18 25.38 29.58 -29.85
C LEU A 18 24.05 29.83 -30.56
N MET A 19 23.28 28.77 -30.77
CA MET A 19 21.98 28.80 -31.45
C MET A 19 20.96 29.68 -30.71
N ILE A 20 21.03 29.75 -29.38
CA ILE A 20 20.13 30.58 -28.56
C ILE A 20 20.32 32.08 -28.83
N SER A 21 21.57 32.52 -29.04
CA SER A 21 21.91 33.90 -29.38
C SER A 21 21.40 34.26 -30.78
N LEU A 22 21.45 33.32 -31.73
CA LEU A 22 20.84 33.51 -33.04
C LEU A 22 19.31 33.63 -32.94
N LYS A 23 18.63 32.79 -32.14
CA LYS A 23 17.17 32.90 -31.95
C LYS A 23 16.75 34.23 -31.34
N GLN A 24 17.45 34.69 -30.30
CA GLN A 24 17.20 36.01 -29.70
C GLN A 24 17.45 37.15 -30.70
N HIS A 25 18.52 37.07 -31.49
CA HIS A 25 18.80 38.06 -32.52
C HIS A 25 17.68 38.12 -33.57
N ILE A 26 17.18 36.98 -34.04
CA ILE A 26 16.07 36.90 -35.00
C ILE A 26 14.82 37.54 -34.40
N GLN A 27 14.47 37.21 -33.16
CA GLN A 27 13.30 37.76 -32.49
C GLN A 27 13.39 39.29 -32.30
N CYS A 28 14.58 39.82 -32.02
CA CYS A 28 14.77 41.25 -31.76
C CYS A 28 14.96 42.09 -33.03
N LYS A 29 15.57 41.55 -34.09
CA LYS A 29 15.93 42.32 -35.30
C LYS A 29 15.14 41.93 -36.54
N HIS A 30 14.45 40.80 -36.50
CA HIS A 30 13.58 40.28 -37.56
C HIS A 30 12.24 39.77 -36.98
N PRO A 31 11.50 40.58 -36.20
CA PRO A 31 10.31 40.13 -35.46
C PRO A 31 9.19 39.59 -36.37
N ASP A 32 9.13 40.04 -37.62
CA ASP A 32 8.13 39.62 -38.60
C ASP A 32 8.48 38.28 -39.28
N LYS A 33 9.58 37.64 -38.88
CA LYS A 33 10.04 36.36 -39.45
C LYS A 33 9.85 35.24 -38.42
N SER A 34 9.00 34.27 -38.77
CA SER A 34 8.76 33.08 -37.95
C SER A 34 10.04 32.25 -37.75
N THR A 35 10.33 31.88 -36.50
CA THR A 35 11.44 30.99 -36.12
C THR A 35 11.22 29.53 -36.51
N SER A 36 10.08 29.17 -37.10
CA SER A 36 9.67 27.79 -37.40
C SER A 36 10.36 27.14 -38.61
N THR A 37 11.35 27.78 -39.25
CA THR A 37 11.95 27.31 -40.52
C THR A 37 13.48 27.17 -40.49
N LEU A 38 14.12 27.13 -39.32
CA LEU A 38 15.57 26.91 -39.22
C LEU A 38 15.92 25.41 -39.37
N SER A 39 16.04 24.92 -40.61
CA SER A 39 16.60 23.60 -40.93
C SER A 39 18.10 23.66 -41.20
N VAL A 40 18.89 22.82 -40.55
CA VAL A 40 20.33 22.63 -40.82
C VAL A 40 20.51 21.76 -42.07
N PRO A 41 21.38 22.10 -43.05
CA PRO A 41 21.65 21.22 -44.19
C PRO A 41 22.65 20.11 -43.81
N PRO A 42 22.46 18.85 -44.27
CA PRO A 42 23.38 17.77 -43.96
C PRO A 42 24.60 17.85 -44.88
N THR A 43 25.80 17.86 -44.30
CA THR A 43 27.02 17.57 -45.06
C THR A 43 27.49 16.18 -44.70
N ILE A 44 27.28 15.24 -45.62
CA ILE A 44 27.79 13.88 -45.59
C ILE A 44 29.30 13.93 -45.83
N ILE A 45 30.10 13.35 -44.93
CA ILE A 45 31.47 12.93 -45.22
C ILE A 45 31.52 11.42 -44.98
N ASN A 46 31.63 10.68 -46.08
CA ASN A 46 31.91 9.26 -46.14
C ASN A 46 33.41 9.02 -45.99
N LEU A 47 33.84 8.17 -45.05
CA LEU A 47 35.14 7.50 -45.08
C LEU A 47 35.04 6.07 -44.52
N SER A 48 35.24 5.09 -45.43
CA SER A 48 35.85 3.74 -45.30
C SER A 48 35.31 2.73 -44.26
N LYS A 49 34.83 1.54 -44.67
CA LYS A 49 35.58 0.27 -44.88
C LYS A 49 36.38 -0.13 -43.62
N THR A 50 36.20 -1.28 -42.97
CA THR A 50 36.22 -2.66 -43.50
C THR A 50 35.53 -3.66 -42.55
N SER A 51 35.01 -4.73 -43.15
CA SER A 51 34.53 -5.96 -42.55
C SER A 51 35.59 -6.71 -41.74
N ASN A 52 35.16 -7.48 -40.74
CA ASN A 52 35.26 -8.94 -40.79
C ASN A 52 34.48 -9.62 -39.66
N HIS A 53 33.55 -10.48 -40.08
CA HIS A 53 32.98 -11.60 -39.33
C HIS A 53 34.07 -12.64 -38.99
N PRO A 54 33.89 -13.47 -37.95
CA PRO A 54 33.17 -14.74 -38.14
C PRO A 54 32.22 -15.15 -36.99
N GLN A 55 31.06 -15.66 -37.39
CA GLN A 55 30.27 -16.69 -36.68
C GLN A 55 30.80 -18.09 -37.09
N PRO A 56 30.19 -19.22 -36.67
CA PRO A 56 29.73 -19.65 -35.33
C PRO A 56 30.15 -21.12 -35.05
N SER A 57 29.87 -21.67 -33.86
CA SER A 57 29.69 -23.12 -33.76
C SER A 57 28.76 -23.52 -32.60
N ASN A 58 27.65 -24.14 -33.00
CA ASN A 58 26.76 -24.96 -32.20
C ASN A 58 27.49 -26.15 -31.55
N HIS A 59 27.01 -26.63 -30.40
CA HIS A 59 26.59 -28.03 -30.25
C HIS A 59 25.82 -28.24 -28.93
N SER A 60 24.60 -28.75 -29.10
CA SER A 60 23.76 -29.46 -28.14
C SER A 60 24.44 -30.76 -27.67
N THR A 61 24.09 -31.28 -26.48
CA THR A 61 23.36 -32.56 -26.28
C THR A 61 23.24 -32.93 -24.77
N ILE A 62 22.07 -33.48 -24.48
CA ILE A 62 21.51 -34.14 -23.27
C ILE A 62 22.37 -35.29 -22.72
N LEU A 63 22.30 -35.57 -21.39
CA LEU A 63 22.13 -36.90 -20.77
C LEU A 63 22.16 -36.86 -19.22
N SER A 64 21.08 -37.33 -18.59
CA SER A 64 21.05 -37.97 -17.24
C SER A 64 21.62 -39.41 -17.34
N PRO A 65 21.92 -40.21 -16.27
CA PRO A 65 21.23 -40.30 -14.97
C PRO A 65 22.09 -40.61 -13.69
N GLU A 66 21.40 -40.72 -12.55
CA GLU A 66 21.69 -41.27 -11.19
C GLU A 66 22.56 -42.58 -11.13
N PRO A 67 23.02 -43.15 -9.97
CA PRO A 67 22.42 -43.09 -8.60
C PRO A 67 23.36 -43.20 -7.35
N ASP A 68 22.69 -43.21 -6.18
CA ASP A 68 22.98 -43.86 -4.89
C ASP A 68 24.18 -43.45 -4.01
N LEU A 69 23.88 -43.03 -2.77
CA LEU A 69 24.57 -43.53 -1.56
C LEU A 69 23.80 -43.22 -0.26
N LYS A 70 23.42 -44.30 0.44
CA LYS A 70 22.95 -44.32 1.83
C LYS A 70 24.12 -44.18 2.79
N ILE A 71 24.01 -43.37 3.85
CA ILE A 71 24.69 -43.60 5.12
C ILE A 71 23.74 -43.24 6.27
N ALA A 72 23.70 -44.15 7.24
CA ALA A 72 22.90 -44.11 8.46
C ALA A 72 23.55 -43.27 9.56
N SER A 73 22.74 -42.75 10.47
CA SER A 73 23.16 -42.61 11.88
C SER A 73 21.94 -42.71 12.79
N HIS A 74 22.03 -43.70 13.68
CA HIS A 74 21.27 -43.86 14.92
C HIS A 74 21.29 -42.60 15.76
N GLU A 75 20.20 -42.33 16.48
CA GLU A 75 20.30 -42.07 17.92
C GLU A 75 18.98 -42.41 18.61
N ASP A 76 19.11 -43.28 19.60
CA ASP A 76 18.08 -43.72 20.54
C ASP A 76 17.61 -42.57 21.42
N THR A 77 16.32 -42.51 21.72
CA THR A 77 15.87 -42.24 23.09
C THR A 77 14.47 -42.79 23.31
N SER A 78 14.44 -43.82 24.15
CA SER A 78 13.30 -44.51 24.73
C SER A 78 12.37 -43.61 25.55
N VAL A 79 11.05 -43.82 25.47
CA VAL A 79 10.15 -43.93 26.65
C VAL A 79 8.93 -44.82 26.34
N VAL A 80 8.98 -46.04 26.88
CA VAL A 80 7.98 -46.81 27.65
C VAL A 80 6.47 -46.75 27.29
N GLU A 81 5.99 -47.92 26.84
CA GLU A 81 4.78 -48.71 27.20
C GLU A 81 3.47 -47.97 27.58
N THR A 82 2.29 -48.36 27.08
CA THR A 82 1.66 -49.67 27.35
C THR A 82 0.38 -49.86 26.52
N SER A 83 0.08 -51.14 26.20
CA SER A 83 -1.26 -51.74 26.21
C SER A 83 -2.29 -51.36 25.14
N GLN A 84 -2.50 -52.23 24.14
CA GLN A 84 -3.40 -53.39 24.19
C GLN A 84 -3.79 -53.81 22.77
N LEU A 85 -3.37 -55.01 22.39
CA LEU A 85 -3.90 -55.76 21.25
C LEU A 85 -5.39 -56.04 21.50
N ILE A 86 -6.25 -55.52 20.62
CA ILE A 86 -7.60 -56.03 20.45
C ILE A 86 -7.61 -56.80 19.14
N GLU A 87 -7.91 -58.09 19.25
CA GLU A 87 -8.14 -59.01 18.14
C GLU A 87 -9.24 -58.47 17.22
N ILE A 88 -8.97 -58.48 15.92
CA ILE A 88 -9.94 -58.16 14.87
C ILE A 88 -10.90 -59.35 14.76
N GLU A 89 -12.04 -59.28 15.44
CA GLU A 89 -13.21 -60.08 15.08
C GLU A 89 -13.89 -59.49 13.84
N GLU A 90 -14.22 -60.36 12.90
CA GLU A 90 -14.90 -60.06 11.65
C GLU A 90 -16.22 -59.27 11.87
N ILE A 91 -16.23 -57.99 11.49
CA ILE A 91 -17.47 -57.21 11.39
C ILE A 91 -18.30 -57.76 10.23
N LYS A 92 -19.32 -58.56 10.53
CA LYS A 92 -20.48 -58.76 9.65
C LYS A 92 -21.14 -57.39 9.45
N ILE A 93 -20.88 -56.76 8.30
CA ILE A 93 -21.55 -55.52 7.86
C ILE A 93 -23.05 -55.82 7.71
N PHE A 94 -23.83 -55.51 8.73
CA PHE A 94 -25.28 -55.36 8.59
C PHE A 94 -25.55 -54.17 7.66
N LYS A 95 -26.29 -54.39 6.57
CA LYS A 95 -26.78 -53.36 5.65
C LYS A 95 -27.84 -52.49 6.36
N ASN A 96 -27.42 -51.61 7.26
CA ASN A 96 -28.31 -50.57 7.80
C ASN A 96 -28.37 -49.44 6.77
N THR A 97 -29.45 -49.39 5.99
CA THR A 97 -29.75 -48.26 5.11
C THR A 97 -29.98 -47.00 5.93
N THR A 98 -29.30 -45.91 5.61
CA THR A 98 -29.50 -44.62 6.26
C THR A 98 -30.72 -43.92 5.65
N GLN A 99 -31.68 -43.51 6.49
CA GLN A 99 -32.86 -42.76 6.04
C GLN A 99 -32.61 -41.25 6.18
N LEU A 100 -32.70 -40.53 5.06
CA LEU A 100 -32.63 -39.07 5.03
C LEU A 100 -34.01 -38.49 5.35
N ASP A 101 -34.05 -37.55 6.29
CA ASP A 101 -35.24 -36.75 6.59
C ASP A 101 -35.27 -35.54 5.64
N PRO A 102 -36.24 -35.44 4.71
CA PRO A 102 -36.31 -34.32 3.78
C PRO A 102 -36.57 -32.98 4.48
N SER A 103 -36.96 -32.96 5.76
CA SER A 103 -37.18 -31.73 6.52
C SER A 103 -35.94 -31.18 7.23
N LYS A 104 -34.79 -31.86 7.14
CA LYS A 104 -33.55 -31.48 7.85
C LYS A 104 -32.37 -31.38 6.89
N SER A 105 -31.63 -30.28 6.96
CA SER A 105 -30.33 -30.20 6.29
C SER A 105 -29.32 -31.03 7.06
N TYR A 106 -28.58 -31.86 6.34
CA TYR A 106 -27.44 -32.57 6.91
C TYR A 106 -26.10 -31.91 6.56
N MET A 107 -26.13 -30.78 5.85
CA MET A 107 -24.94 -30.04 5.45
C MET A 107 -24.49 -29.09 6.56
N TYR A 108 -23.25 -29.27 6.99
CA TYR A 108 -22.56 -28.38 7.89
C TYR A 108 -21.45 -27.64 7.14
N GLN A 109 -21.40 -26.33 7.32
CA GLN A 109 -20.39 -25.47 6.73
C GLN A 109 -20.05 -24.36 7.73
N ASP A 110 -18.78 -24.25 8.11
CA ASP A 110 -18.24 -23.16 8.92
C ASP A 110 -17.30 -22.28 8.08
N GLU A 111 -16.73 -21.23 8.67
CA GLU A 111 -15.84 -20.28 7.99
C GLU A 111 -14.59 -20.97 7.41
N LEU A 112 -14.06 -21.97 8.11
CA LEU A 112 -12.90 -22.76 7.70
C LEU A 112 -13.24 -23.68 6.51
N LEU A 113 -14.31 -24.45 6.59
CA LEU A 113 -14.75 -25.31 5.48
C LEU A 113 -15.11 -24.46 4.26
N THR A 114 -15.70 -23.29 4.49
CA THR A 114 -15.97 -22.31 3.43
C THR A 114 -14.68 -21.81 2.79
N SER A 115 -13.67 -21.41 3.55
CA SER A 115 -12.41 -20.96 2.93
C SER A 115 -11.70 -22.07 2.15
N LEU A 116 -11.95 -23.33 2.51
CA LEU A 116 -11.45 -24.53 1.82
C LEU A 116 -12.39 -25.06 0.72
N GLY A 117 -13.51 -24.40 0.42
CA GLY A 117 -14.46 -24.90 -0.58
C GLY A 117 -15.03 -26.29 -0.28
N TYR A 118 -15.04 -26.71 0.99
CA TYR A 118 -15.61 -27.97 1.45
C TYR A 118 -16.91 -27.77 2.21
N ARG A 119 -17.69 -28.83 2.30
CA ARG A 119 -18.86 -28.95 3.18
C ARG A 119 -18.87 -30.30 3.84
N TYR A 120 -19.34 -30.37 5.07
CA TYR A 120 -19.40 -31.61 5.83
C TYR A 120 -20.83 -32.16 5.88
N HIS A 121 -21.04 -33.34 5.31
CA HIS A 121 -22.32 -34.01 5.46
C HIS A 121 -22.34 -34.76 6.80
N THR A 122 -23.06 -34.22 7.79
CA THR A 122 -23.05 -34.69 9.19
C THR A 122 -23.54 -36.12 9.38
N LEU A 123 -24.60 -36.53 8.65
CA LEU A 123 -25.15 -37.88 8.74
C LEU A 123 -24.27 -38.92 8.05
N MET A 124 -23.84 -38.62 6.82
CA MET A 124 -23.01 -39.51 6.01
C MET A 124 -21.53 -39.41 6.37
N ARG A 125 -21.14 -38.48 7.25
CA ARG A 125 -19.78 -38.23 7.73
C ARG A 125 -18.76 -38.18 6.59
N VAL A 126 -19.07 -37.37 5.56
CA VAL A 126 -18.26 -37.21 4.35
C VAL A 126 -18.02 -35.73 4.09
N MET A 127 -16.78 -35.36 3.76
CA MET A 127 -16.47 -34.04 3.21
C MET A 127 -16.80 -34.01 1.73
N GLN A 128 -17.59 -33.04 1.29
CA GLN A 128 -17.93 -32.81 -0.10
C GLN A 128 -17.21 -31.58 -0.61
N CYS A 129 -16.61 -31.68 -1.79
CA CYS A 129 -16.09 -30.52 -2.51
C CYS A 129 -17.23 -29.72 -3.14
N SER A 130 -17.25 -28.42 -2.88
CA SER A 130 -18.24 -27.49 -3.44
C SER A 130 -18.05 -27.24 -4.94
N ILE A 131 -16.89 -27.59 -5.50
CA ILE A 131 -16.56 -27.39 -6.92
C ILE A 131 -17.09 -28.56 -7.77
N CYS A 132 -16.68 -29.78 -7.43
CA CYS A 132 -17.02 -30.97 -8.21
C CYS A 132 -18.24 -31.73 -7.68
N SER A 133 -18.76 -31.35 -6.50
CA SER A 133 -19.92 -31.99 -5.85
C SER A 133 -19.67 -33.46 -5.55
N SER A 134 -18.46 -33.81 -5.12
CA SER A 134 -18.09 -35.17 -4.74
C SER A 134 -17.44 -35.21 -3.37
N GLY A 135 -17.58 -36.35 -2.71
CA GLY A 135 -16.88 -36.72 -1.48
C GLY A 135 -15.36 -36.76 -1.66
N ILE A 136 -14.64 -36.25 -0.67
CA ILE A 136 -13.17 -36.15 -0.60
C ILE A 136 -12.67 -36.81 0.67
N TYR A 137 -11.48 -37.43 0.57
CA TYR A 137 -10.76 -37.99 1.70
C TYR A 137 -9.74 -36.97 2.21
N PRO A 138 -9.55 -36.81 3.54
CA PRO A 138 -8.54 -35.91 4.10
C PRO A 138 -7.14 -36.13 3.52
N GLU A 139 -6.81 -37.40 3.28
CA GLU A 139 -5.50 -37.82 2.78
C GLU A 139 -5.29 -37.47 1.29
N ASN A 140 -6.38 -37.29 0.55
CA ASN A 140 -6.40 -36.97 -0.87
C ASN A 140 -6.79 -35.51 -1.16
N VAL A 141 -6.78 -34.65 -0.14
CA VAL A 141 -7.10 -33.22 -0.29
C VAL A 141 -6.15 -32.55 -1.28
N ASP A 142 -4.85 -32.81 -1.18
CA ASP A 142 -3.83 -32.23 -2.07
C ASP A 142 -4.03 -32.63 -3.53
N SER A 143 -4.10 -33.94 -3.81
CA SER A 143 -4.32 -34.44 -5.17
C SER A 143 -5.66 -34.00 -5.75
N HIS A 144 -6.66 -33.77 -4.90
CA HIS A 144 -7.93 -33.21 -5.31
C HIS A 144 -7.85 -31.72 -5.68
N TYR A 145 -7.19 -30.88 -4.89
CA TYR A 145 -7.04 -29.46 -5.20
C TYR A 145 -6.21 -29.21 -6.46
N GLN A 146 -5.21 -30.04 -6.72
CA GLN A 146 -4.47 -30.02 -7.98
C GLN A 146 -5.39 -30.25 -9.19
N SER A 147 -6.46 -31.04 -9.04
CA SER A 147 -7.46 -31.23 -10.11
C SER A 147 -8.36 -30.01 -10.36
N HIS A 148 -8.25 -28.98 -9.52
CA HIS A 148 -8.99 -27.71 -9.61
C HIS A 148 -8.08 -26.49 -9.85
N ASP A 149 -6.80 -26.69 -10.14
CA ASP A 149 -5.80 -25.61 -10.28
C ASP A 149 -5.76 -24.68 -9.05
N ILE A 150 -5.95 -25.24 -7.86
CA ILE A 150 -5.88 -24.52 -6.58
C ILE A 150 -4.59 -24.93 -5.87
N THR A 151 -3.75 -23.95 -5.50
CA THR A 151 -2.53 -24.16 -4.73
C THR A 151 -2.77 -23.79 -3.26
N ILE A 152 -2.52 -24.72 -2.34
CA ILE A 152 -2.61 -24.47 -0.90
C ILE A 152 -1.22 -24.16 -0.37
N SER A 153 -1.06 -23.02 0.31
CA SER A 153 0.21 -22.60 0.91
C SER A 153 0.61 -23.42 2.15
N ASP A 154 -0.35 -23.90 2.93
CA ASP A 154 -0.11 -24.75 4.11
C ASP A 154 -1.07 -25.95 4.17
N LEU A 155 -0.69 -27.02 3.47
CA LEU A 155 -1.44 -28.27 3.42
C LEU A 155 -1.57 -28.94 4.80
N ASN A 156 -0.59 -28.76 5.70
CA ASN A 156 -0.59 -29.37 7.02
C ASN A 156 -1.62 -28.72 7.95
N SER A 157 -1.75 -27.39 7.89
CA SER A 157 -2.82 -26.69 8.58
C SER A 157 -4.19 -27.13 8.09
N VAL A 158 -4.39 -27.30 6.77
CA VAL A 158 -5.64 -27.80 6.19
C VAL A 158 -5.96 -29.22 6.69
N LYS A 159 -4.99 -30.14 6.64
CA LYS A 159 -5.17 -31.52 7.14
C LYS A 159 -5.49 -31.54 8.64
N THR A 160 -4.81 -30.73 9.44
CA THR A 160 -5.04 -30.60 10.89
C THR A 160 -6.44 -30.06 11.18
N ALA A 161 -6.89 -29.09 10.40
CA ALA A 161 -8.20 -28.50 10.56
C ALA A 161 -9.32 -29.48 10.16
N LEU A 162 -9.09 -30.27 9.11
CA LEU A 162 -10.01 -31.33 8.68
C LEU A 162 -10.04 -32.54 9.63
N ALA A 163 -8.97 -32.79 10.39
CA ALA A 163 -8.91 -33.88 11.37
C ALA A 163 -9.92 -33.73 12.52
N LYS A 164 -10.49 -32.54 12.72
CA LYS A 164 -11.57 -32.29 13.69
C LYS A 164 -12.88 -32.99 13.31
N PHE A 165 -13.05 -33.37 12.05
CA PHE A 165 -14.25 -34.04 11.56
C PHE A 165 -14.03 -35.55 11.52
N THR A 166 -14.95 -36.29 12.13
CA THR A 166 -14.97 -37.76 12.02
C THR A 166 -15.45 -38.15 10.63
N LEU A 167 -14.55 -38.67 9.80
CA LEU A 167 -14.87 -39.04 8.41
C LEU A 167 -14.88 -40.54 8.23
N ASP A 168 -15.94 -41.03 7.62
CA ASP A 168 -16.09 -42.46 7.37
C ASP A 168 -15.41 -42.87 6.06
N SER A 169 -14.78 -44.05 6.07
CA SER A 169 -14.10 -44.61 4.90
C SER A 169 -15.12 -44.89 3.78
N PRO A 170 -14.70 -44.91 2.50
CA PRO A 170 -15.63 -45.12 1.40
C PRO A 170 -16.31 -46.48 1.47
N GLN A 171 -15.66 -47.50 2.06
CA GLN A 171 -16.26 -48.80 2.31
C GLN A 171 -17.40 -48.70 3.34
N VAL A 172 -17.20 -47.93 4.41
CA VAL A 172 -18.23 -47.69 5.44
C VAL A 172 -19.40 -46.92 4.83
N VAL A 173 -19.13 -45.82 4.11
CA VAL A 173 -20.16 -45.00 3.44
C VAL A 173 -20.94 -45.81 2.42
N ASN A 174 -20.26 -46.60 1.58
CA ASN A 174 -20.90 -47.48 0.60
C ASN A 174 -21.68 -48.64 1.25
N GLY A 175 -21.36 -49.01 2.49
CA GLY A 175 -22.09 -49.99 3.28
C GLY A 175 -23.43 -49.47 3.83
N ARG A 176 -23.61 -48.15 3.90
CA ARG A 176 -24.79 -47.49 4.48
C ARG A 176 -25.44 -46.47 3.54
N LEU A 177 -25.42 -46.74 2.24
CA LEU A 177 -25.99 -45.82 1.26
C LEU A 177 -27.45 -45.46 1.61
N PRO A 178 -27.89 -44.24 1.26
CA PRO A 178 -29.26 -43.82 1.48
C PRO A 178 -30.24 -44.82 0.88
N LYS A 179 -31.39 -44.99 1.56
CA LYS A 179 -32.45 -45.87 1.07
C LYS A 179 -32.83 -45.45 -0.35
N SER A 180 -32.89 -46.44 -1.25
CA SER A 180 -33.27 -46.17 -2.62
C SER A 180 -34.70 -45.62 -2.67
N THR A 181 -34.90 -44.56 -3.45
CA THR A 181 -36.13 -43.71 -3.53
C THR A 181 -36.29 -42.66 -2.43
N GLY A 182 -35.29 -42.47 -1.56
CA GLY A 182 -35.22 -41.31 -0.65
C GLY A 182 -34.93 -39.97 -1.37
N PRO A 183 -34.96 -38.84 -0.65
CA PRO A 183 -34.58 -37.55 -1.22
C PRO A 183 -33.13 -37.56 -1.72
N PRO A 184 -32.77 -36.70 -2.70
CA PRO A 184 -31.38 -36.50 -3.09
C PRO A 184 -30.53 -36.08 -1.88
N VAL A 185 -29.32 -36.61 -1.80
CA VAL A 185 -28.31 -36.14 -0.86
C VAL A 185 -27.89 -34.73 -1.27
N GLU A 186 -27.97 -33.80 -0.33
CA GLU A 186 -27.57 -32.40 -0.52
C GLU A 186 -26.11 -32.30 -1.01
N GLY A 187 -25.86 -31.38 -1.94
CA GLY A 187 -24.52 -31.07 -2.45
C GLY A 187 -23.92 -32.06 -3.45
N LEU A 188 -24.60 -33.17 -3.80
CA LEU A 188 -24.11 -34.15 -4.80
C LEU A 188 -24.78 -33.99 -6.16
N LYS A 189 -24.01 -34.21 -7.24
CA LYS A 189 -24.53 -34.23 -8.62
C LYS A 189 -25.45 -35.41 -8.87
N THR A 190 -26.58 -35.13 -9.50
CA THR A 190 -27.50 -36.13 -10.03
C THR A 190 -27.10 -36.55 -11.45
N LEU A 191 -27.39 -37.79 -11.81
CA LEU A 191 -27.17 -38.33 -13.15
C LEU A 191 -28.27 -39.33 -13.51
N GLU A 192 -28.60 -39.43 -14.79
CA GLU A 192 -29.57 -40.40 -15.28
C GLU A 192 -28.95 -41.81 -15.37
N GLY A 193 -29.71 -42.83 -14.97
CA GLY A 193 -29.26 -44.21 -14.99
C GLY A 193 -30.37 -45.21 -14.70
N PHE A 194 -29.99 -46.36 -14.13
CA PHE A 194 -30.91 -47.48 -13.92
C PHE A 194 -30.77 -48.08 -12.52
N LYS A 195 -31.89 -48.49 -11.93
CA LYS A 195 -31.99 -49.24 -10.67
C LYS A 195 -32.50 -50.66 -10.95
N CYS A 196 -31.98 -51.66 -10.25
CA CYS A 196 -32.52 -53.01 -10.24
C CYS A 196 -34.01 -53.01 -9.80
N ALA A 197 -34.82 -53.84 -10.43
CA ALA A 197 -36.24 -53.97 -10.09
C ALA A 197 -36.50 -54.67 -8.74
N LEU A 198 -35.54 -55.44 -8.22
CA LEU A 198 -35.71 -56.28 -7.01
C LEU A 198 -34.81 -55.90 -5.83
N CYS A 199 -33.79 -55.06 -6.03
CA CYS A 199 -32.90 -54.62 -4.96
C CYS A 199 -32.42 -53.18 -5.17
N ASP A 200 -31.66 -52.65 -4.21
CA ASP A 200 -31.20 -51.26 -4.25
C ASP A 200 -29.95 -51.03 -5.11
N HIS A 201 -29.50 -52.04 -5.85
CA HIS A 201 -28.39 -51.86 -6.77
C HIS A 201 -28.76 -50.89 -7.90
N ALA A 202 -27.92 -49.88 -8.12
CA ALA A 202 -28.07 -48.93 -9.22
C ALA A 202 -26.75 -48.78 -10.00
N ALA A 203 -26.86 -48.46 -11.29
CA ALA A 203 -25.72 -48.16 -12.15
C ALA A 203 -26.13 -47.24 -13.32
N PRO A 204 -25.22 -46.41 -13.85
CA PRO A 204 -25.51 -45.54 -15.00
C PRO A 204 -25.90 -46.30 -16.27
N ALA A 205 -25.35 -47.50 -16.47
CA ALA A 205 -25.58 -48.30 -17.66
C ALA A 205 -26.55 -49.47 -17.39
N PHE A 206 -27.58 -49.60 -18.24
CA PHE A 206 -28.57 -50.68 -18.17
C PHE A 206 -27.92 -52.07 -18.10
N LYS A 207 -26.90 -52.31 -18.96
CA LYS A 207 -26.17 -53.59 -19.02
C LYS A 207 -25.54 -53.98 -17.69
N SER A 208 -25.03 -53.02 -16.93
CA SER A 208 -24.42 -53.27 -15.61
C SER A 208 -25.45 -53.77 -14.61
N VAL A 209 -26.64 -53.17 -14.61
CA VAL A 209 -27.76 -53.60 -13.76
C VAL A 209 -28.25 -54.99 -14.17
N THR A 210 -28.43 -55.28 -15.46
CA THR A 210 -28.92 -56.59 -15.92
C THR A 210 -27.94 -57.73 -15.65
N ASN A 211 -26.63 -57.46 -15.76
CA ASN A 211 -25.59 -58.45 -15.44
C ASN A 211 -25.61 -58.78 -13.95
N ARG A 212 -25.70 -57.76 -13.09
CA ARG A 212 -25.83 -57.95 -11.64
C ARG A 212 -27.14 -58.66 -11.28
N PHE A 213 -28.25 -58.26 -11.90
CA PHE A 213 -29.56 -58.87 -11.68
C PHE A 213 -29.53 -60.38 -11.93
N SER A 214 -28.93 -60.82 -13.04
CA SER A 214 -28.89 -62.25 -13.40
C SER A 214 -28.02 -63.07 -12.44
N LYS A 215 -27.04 -62.43 -11.79
CA LYS A 215 -26.17 -63.05 -10.78
C LYS A 215 -26.82 -63.08 -9.39
N ASP A 216 -27.40 -61.97 -8.96
CA ASP A 216 -27.91 -61.78 -7.59
C ASP A 216 -29.39 -62.24 -7.46
N HIS A 217 -30.11 -62.41 -8.56
CA HIS A 217 -31.51 -62.85 -8.62
C HIS A 217 -31.74 -63.98 -9.66
N PRO A 218 -31.03 -65.11 -9.57
CA PRO A 218 -31.06 -66.17 -10.59
C PRO A 218 -32.45 -66.85 -10.76
N HIS A 219 -33.31 -66.75 -9.75
CA HIS A 219 -34.65 -67.35 -9.73
C HIS A 219 -35.77 -66.39 -10.20
N SER A 220 -35.43 -65.17 -10.63
CA SER A 220 -36.43 -64.22 -11.11
C SER A 220 -36.73 -64.45 -12.60
N HIS A 221 -38.01 -64.59 -12.94
CA HIS A 221 -38.50 -64.78 -14.31
C HIS A 221 -38.79 -63.47 -15.06
N LEU A 222 -38.31 -62.32 -14.56
CA LEU A 222 -38.52 -61.03 -15.24
C LEU A 222 -37.83 -61.02 -16.61
N ALA A 223 -38.54 -60.53 -17.63
CA ALA A 223 -37.96 -60.30 -18.96
C ALA A 223 -36.84 -59.25 -18.87
N THR A 224 -35.82 -59.34 -19.74
CA THR A 224 -34.61 -58.50 -19.64
C THR A 224 -34.89 -57.00 -19.56
N LYS A 225 -35.91 -56.51 -20.29
CA LYS A 225 -36.35 -55.11 -20.26
C LYS A 225 -36.91 -54.65 -18.91
N ASP A 226 -37.45 -55.57 -18.12
CA ASP A 226 -38.11 -55.29 -16.83
C ASP A 226 -37.18 -55.52 -15.63
N LYS A 227 -35.92 -55.94 -15.88
CA LYS A 227 -34.91 -56.18 -14.82
C LYS A 227 -34.36 -54.87 -14.23
N ALA A 228 -34.49 -53.75 -14.94
CA ALA A 228 -33.99 -52.47 -14.50
C ALA A 228 -34.96 -51.34 -14.85
N ASN A 229 -35.17 -50.43 -13.91
CA ASN A 229 -36.01 -49.26 -14.06
C ASN A 229 -35.14 -48.01 -14.25
N PRO A 230 -35.50 -47.08 -15.15
CA PRO A 230 -34.88 -45.76 -15.20
C PRO A 230 -34.96 -45.08 -13.83
N ALA A 231 -33.88 -44.45 -13.41
CA ALA A 231 -33.81 -43.76 -12.14
C ALA A 231 -32.77 -42.63 -12.17
N THR A 232 -33.03 -41.58 -11.41
CA THR A 232 -32.01 -40.56 -11.10
C THR A 232 -31.08 -41.10 -10.02
N LEU A 233 -29.78 -41.05 -10.28
CA LEU A 233 -28.75 -41.62 -9.43
C LEU A 233 -27.87 -40.51 -8.84
N GLN A 234 -27.30 -40.80 -7.67
CA GLN A 234 -26.18 -40.05 -7.10
C GLN A 234 -25.07 -41.03 -6.70
N ASN A 235 -23.87 -40.51 -6.53
CA ASN A 235 -22.76 -41.22 -5.92
C ASN A 235 -21.89 -40.21 -5.15
N PHE A 236 -21.15 -40.68 -4.15
CA PHE A 236 -20.23 -39.83 -3.40
C PHE A 236 -18.86 -39.68 -4.09
N TRP A 237 -18.45 -40.57 -5.00
CA TRP A 237 -17.03 -40.69 -5.37
C TRP A 237 -16.81 -40.61 -6.90
N ASN A 238 -15.94 -39.71 -7.34
CA ASN A 238 -15.68 -39.50 -8.78
C ASN A 238 -14.74 -40.52 -9.44
N HIS A 239 -13.98 -41.36 -8.71
CA HIS A 239 -13.00 -42.26 -9.35
C HIS A 239 -13.06 -43.70 -8.83
N LYS A 240 -12.40 -43.99 -7.70
CA LYS A 240 -12.38 -45.33 -7.08
C LYS A 240 -13.61 -45.51 -6.17
N ASN A 241 -14.07 -46.76 -6.02
CA ASN A 241 -15.18 -47.14 -5.13
C ASN A 241 -16.55 -46.52 -5.47
N ARG A 242 -16.84 -46.26 -6.75
CA ARG A 242 -18.15 -45.73 -7.17
C ARG A 242 -19.27 -46.71 -6.80
N ALA A 243 -20.10 -46.34 -5.84
CA ALA A 243 -21.36 -47.00 -5.57
C ALA A 243 -22.49 -46.00 -5.84
N PHE A 244 -23.38 -46.37 -6.75
CA PHE A 244 -24.52 -45.53 -7.11
C PHE A 244 -25.73 -45.96 -6.28
N PHE A 245 -26.54 -44.98 -5.90
CA PHE A 245 -27.83 -45.18 -5.26
C PHE A 245 -28.88 -44.34 -5.97
N ALA A 246 -30.09 -44.88 -6.11
CA ALA A 246 -31.20 -44.20 -6.77
C ALA A 246 -31.95 -43.29 -5.79
N VAL A 247 -32.20 -42.06 -6.21
CA VAL A 247 -32.88 -41.01 -5.44
C VAL A 247 -34.17 -40.61 -6.14
N ASN A 248 -35.12 -40.05 -5.38
CA ASN A 248 -36.36 -39.48 -5.91
C ASN A 248 -36.27 -37.94 -5.86
N PRO A 249 -36.05 -37.25 -6.99
CA PRO A 249 -36.00 -35.80 -7.03
C PRO A 249 -37.28 -35.12 -6.50
N SER A 250 -38.44 -35.77 -6.65
CA SER A 250 -39.72 -35.24 -6.17
C SER A 250 -39.87 -35.32 -4.64
N ALA A 251 -38.98 -36.05 -3.95
CA ALA A 251 -38.95 -36.14 -2.50
C ALA A 251 -38.01 -35.10 -1.86
N ALA A 252 -37.29 -34.29 -2.64
CA ALA A 252 -36.58 -33.13 -2.12
C ALA A 252 -37.59 -32.17 -1.43
N PRO A 253 -37.24 -31.52 -0.31
CA PRO A 253 -38.10 -30.46 0.21
C PRO A 253 -38.28 -29.41 -0.90
N LEU A 254 -39.50 -28.86 -0.99
CA LEU A 254 -39.84 -27.81 -1.95
C LEU A 254 -38.90 -26.63 -1.72
N SER A 255 -37.78 -26.60 -2.44
CA SER A 255 -36.84 -25.49 -2.42
C SER A 255 -37.60 -24.24 -2.82
N SER A 256 -37.37 -23.16 -2.08
CA SER A 256 -37.91 -21.83 -2.36
C SER A 256 -37.77 -21.53 -3.86
N THR A 257 -38.83 -21.07 -4.52
CA THR A 257 -38.80 -20.60 -5.92
C THR A 257 -37.89 -19.38 -6.15
N LEU A 258 -37.06 -19.03 -5.17
CA LEU A 258 -36.17 -17.89 -5.14
C LEU A 258 -34.84 -18.28 -5.78
N THR A 259 -34.39 -17.45 -6.70
CA THR A 259 -33.05 -17.59 -7.28
C THR A 259 -31.97 -17.28 -6.22
N PRO A 260 -30.71 -17.72 -6.42
CA PRO A 260 -29.60 -17.31 -5.54
C PRO A 260 -29.49 -15.79 -5.37
N PHE A 261 -29.83 -15.04 -6.41
CA PHE A 261 -29.86 -13.58 -6.37
C PHE A 261 -30.98 -13.04 -5.48
N ASP A 262 -32.18 -13.62 -5.54
CA ASP A 262 -33.31 -13.22 -4.69
C ASP A 262 -33.01 -13.47 -3.20
N VAL A 263 -32.39 -14.61 -2.88
CA VAL A 263 -31.96 -14.95 -1.51
C VAL A 263 -30.87 -13.99 -1.02
N TYR A 264 -29.93 -13.61 -1.90
CA TYR A 264 -28.87 -12.65 -1.57
C TYR A 264 -29.44 -11.28 -1.19
N LEU A 265 -30.38 -10.75 -1.98
CA LEU A 265 -31.02 -9.44 -1.73
C LEU A 265 -31.84 -9.42 -0.43
N GLN A 266 -32.49 -10.53 -0.08
CA GLN A 266 -33.25 -10.63 1.17
C GLN A 266 -32.35 -10.61 2.41
N LYS A 267 -31.16 -11.22 2.35
CA LYS A 267 -30.24 -11.32 3.50
C LYS A 267 -29.36 -10.08 3.68
N ASN A 268 -29.10 -9.31 2.63
CA ASN A 268 -28.16 -8.19 2.65
C ASN A 268 -28.84 -6.90 2.14
N PRO A 269 -29.68 -6.23 2.95
CA PRO A 269 -30.13 -4.89 2.62
C PRO A 269 -28.90 -3.97 2.55
N VAL A 270 -28.71 -3.33 1.39
CA VAL A 270 -27.48 -2.60 1.03
C VAL A 270 -27.14 -1.52 2.08
N GLN A 271 -26.11 -1.75 2.89
CA GLN A 271 -25.40 -0.71 3.66
C GLN A 271 -23.88 -0.94 3.54
N LEU A 272 -23.11 0.13 3.28
CA LEU A 272 -21.65 0.11 3.11
C LEU A 272 -21.00 0.98 4.21
N THR A 273 -20.15 0.41 5.07
CA THR A 273 -19.26 1.15 5.99
C THR A 273 -17.99 0.34 6.30
N THR A 274 -16.85 1.01 6.55
CA THR A 274 -15.50 0.42 6.45
C THR A 274 -14.44 0.99 7.42
N THR A 275 -13.50 0.15 7.88
CA THR A 275 -12.34 0.49 8.76
C THR A 275 -11.10 -0.39 8.49
N TYR A 276 -9.89 0.11 8.82
CA TYR A 276 -8.56 -0.35 8.32
C TYR A 276 -7.44 -0.47 9.40
N THR A 277 -6.40 -1.31 9.16
CA THR A 277 -5.04 -1.29 9.82
C THR A 277 -3.93 -2.08 9.05
N LEU A 278 -2.63 -1.80 9.33
CA LEU A 278 -1.39 -2.32 8.67
C LEU A 278 -0.34 -2.97 9.63
N PRO A 279 0.62 -3.80 9.13
CA PRO A 279 1.80 -4.33 9.87
C PRO A 279 3.21 -3.94 9.32
N GLU A 280 4.29 -4.35 10.03
CA GLU A 280 5.71 -3.85 10.03
C GLU A 280 6.84 -4.77 9.46
N ASP A 281 8.08 -4.20 9.36
CA ASP A 281 9.32 -4.56 8.61
C ASP A 281 10.54 -5.15 9.41
N GLU A 282 11.56 -5.69 8.70
CA GLU A 282 12.94 -6.04 9.19
C GLU A 282 14.14 -5.46 8.35
N VAL A 283 15.07 -4.77 9.04
CA VAL A 283 16.56 -4.68 8.99
C VAL A 283 17.39 -4.47 7.68
N ARG A 284 16.86 -3.85 6.60
CA ARG A 284 17.70 -3.15 5.55
C ARG A 284 17.62 -1.62 5.62
N ASN A 285 17.27 -1.08 6.79
CA ASN A 285 16.44 0.12 6.92
C ASN A 285 17.12 1.32 7.62
N PHE A 286 18.36 1.70 7.25
CA PHE A 286 18.98 2.93 7.82
C PHE A 286 19.33 3.97 6.75
N HIS A 287 18.70 5.14 6.89
CA HIS A 287 18.83 6.28 5.98
C HIS A 287 20.25 6.92 6.07
N PRO A 288 20.91 7.35 4.97
CA PRO A 288 22.30 7.85 4.96
C PRO A 288 22.59 8.98 5.95
N LEU A 289 21.58 9.84 6.18
CA LEU A 289 21.60 10.85 7.23
C LEU A 289 21.98 10.25 8.60
N ILE A 290 21.32 9.16 8.98
CA ILE A 290 21.41 8.52 10.30
C ILE A 290 22.78 7.86 10.48
N GLY A 291 23.33 7.30 9.41
CA GLY A 291 24.68 6.76 9.39
C GLY A 291 25.74 7.85 9.58
N LYS A 292 25.59 8.99 8.89
CA LYS A 292 26.58 10.09 8.94
C LYS A 292 26.49 10.94 10.21
N THR A 293 25.30 11.11 10.79
CA THR A 293 25.14 11.86 12.03
C THR A 293 25.48 11.02 13.27
N GLY A 294 25.50 9.70 13.15
CA GLY A 294 25.81 8.78 14.25
C GLY A 294 24.73 8.73 15.34
N TRP A 295 23.51 9.23 15.09
CA TRP A 295 22.44 9.23 16.11
C TRP A 295 22.08 7.83 16.58
N HIS A 296 21.99 6.89 15.64
CA HIS A 296 21.68 5.50 15.92
C HIS A 296 22.72 4.83 16.82
N ASP A 297 24.00 5.21 16.72
CA ASP A 297 25.06 4.70 17.59
C ASP A 297 25.00 5.36 18.97
N HIS A 298 24.79 6.68 19.01
CA HIS A 298 24.74 7.45 20.26
C HIS A 298 23.55 7.08 21.14
N LEU A 299 22.37 6.91 20.54
CA LEU A 299 21.15 6.58 21.30
C LEU A 299 20.98 5.08 21.55
N ARG A 300 21.76 4.20 20.89
CA ARG A 300 21.66 2.73 21.04
C ARG A 300 21.62 2.27 22.51
N PRO A 301 22.48 2.76 23.43
CA PRO A 301 22.45 2.32 24.83
C PRO A 301 21.15 2.65 25.57
N TYR A 302 20.36 3.57 25.03
CA TYR A 302 19.13 4.09 25.61
C TYR A 302 17.87 3.62 24.86
N MET A 303 18.00 2.74 23.86
CA MET A 303 16.90 2.24 23.02
C MET A 303 16.66 0.72 23.22
N GLY A 304 16.92 0.22 24.44
CA GLY A 304 16.87 -1.22 24.74
C GLY A 304 15.46 -1.83 24.72
N SER A 305 14.42 -1.00 24.89
CA SER A 305 13.02 -1.39 24.86
C SER A 305 12.13 -0.27 24.32
N SER A 306 10.88 -0.59 23.94
CA SER A 306 9.90 0.42 23.56
C SER A 306 9.64 1.45 24.68
N HIS A 307 9.72 1.03 25.94
CA HIS A 307 9.61 1.94 27.09
C HIS A 307 10.78 2.93 27.14
N ASP A 308 11.99 2.48 26.84
CA ASP A 308 13.17 3.36 26.80
C ASP A 308 13.09 4.35 25.62
N ILE A 309 12.59 3.90 24.47
CA ILE A 309 12.34 4.76 23.30
C ILE A 309 11.27 5.82 23.63
N GLU A 310 10.17 5.43 24.27
CA GLU A 310 9.15 6.39 24.72
C GLU A 310 9.71 7.37 25.74
N ALA A 311 10.50 6.90 26.71
CA ALA A 311 11.15 7.75 27.70
C ALA A 311 12.10 8.76 27.05
N LEU A 312 12.84 8.37 25.99
CA LEU A 312 13.66 9.26 25.18
C LEU A 312 12.84 10.28 24.40
N VAL A 313 11.80 9.83 23.70
CA VAL A 313 10.95 10.71 22.87
C VAL A 313 10.23 11.72 23.75
N ASP A 314 9.75 11.32 24.94
CA ASP A 314 9.06 12.19 25.89
C ASP A 314 9.94 13.33 26.42
N ILE A 315 11.27 13.19 26.39
CA ILE A 315 12.21 14.29 26.66
C ILE A 315 11.93 15.43 25.67
N ALA A 316 11.78 15.13 24.39
CA ALA A 316 11.68 16.12 23.31
C ALA A 316 10.26 16.64 23.05
N VAL A 317 9.23 16.11 23.74
CA VAL A 317 7.82 16.53 23.53
C VAL A 317 7.58 17.94 24.11
N PHE A 318 6.61 18.66 23.57
CA PHE A 318 6.18 19.94 24.15
C PHE A 318 5.62 19.74 25.58
N PRO A 319 5.71 20.71 26.50
CA PRO A 319 5.09 20.61 27.83
C PRO A 319 3.63 20.13 27.78
N LYS A 320 3.33 19.09 28.57
CA LYS A 320 1.99 18.51 28.75
C LYS A 320 1.18 19.35 29.73
N LYS A 321 -0.15 19.27 29.71
CA LYS A 321 -1.04 20.12 30.53
C LYS A 321 -0.82 19.99 32.05
N ASP A 322 -0.44 18.80 32.49
CA ASP A 322 -0.12 18.44 33.87
C ASP A 322 1.28 18.93 34.30
N GLU A 323 2.15 19.26 33.36
CA GLU A 323 3.47 19.86 33.63
C GLU A 323 3.33 21.38 33.84
N ALA A 324 2.59 21.78 34.87
CA ALA A 324 2.22 23.17 35.15
C ALA A 324 3.41 24.14 35.18
N LEU A 325 4.56 23.68 35.69
CA LEU A 325 5.80 24.47 35.69
C LEU A 325 6.37 24.64 34.27
N LEU A 326 6.48 23.57 33.50
CA LEU A 326 7.05 23.61 32.14
C LEU A 326 6.18 24.38 31.15
N ASN A 327 4.86 24.36 31.33
CA ASN A 327 3.93 25.18 30.53
C ASN A 327 4.22 26.68 30.65
N ARG A 328 4.86 27.13 31.74
CA ARG A 328 5.28 28.53 31.91
C ARG A 328 6.46 28.91 31.03
N ILE A 329 7.23 27.97 30.50
CA ILE A 329 8.42 28.27 29.67
C ILE A 329 7.99 28.95 28.37
N HIS A 330 6.93 28.46 27.72
CA HIS A 330 6.57 28.89 26.36
C HIS A 330 6.25 30.39 26.25
N PRO A 331 5.43 30.99 27.13
CA PRO A 331 5.19 32.44 27.10
C PRO A 331 6.47 33.28 27.21
N TYR A 332 7.43 32.89 28.06
CA TYR A 332 8.71 33.60 28.20
C TYR A 332 9.61 33.41 26.97
N VAL A 333 9.60 32.23 26.37
CA VAL A 333 10.31 31.98 25.11
C VAL A 333 9.74 32.81 23.96
N ILE A 334 8.41 32.93 23.85
CA ILE A 334 7.75 33.82 22.89
C ILE A 334 8.16 35.28 23.18
N ALA A 335 8.05 35.73 24.42
CA ALA A 335 8.43 37.08 24.81
C ALA A 335 9.91 37.37 24.45
N TYR A 336 10.79 36.41 24.68
CA TYR A 336 12.19 36.48 24.30
C TYR A 336 12.38 36.65 22.79
N VAL A 337 11.89 35.72 21.97
CA VAL A 337 12.09 35.81 20.51
C VAL A 337 11.41 37.02 19.88
N THR A 338 10.29 37.48 20.45
CA THR A 338 9.60 38.73 20.07
C THR A 338 10.43 39.96 20.41
N THR A 339 11.04 40.01 21.60
CA THR A 339 11.94 41.09 21.99
C THR A 339 13.16 41.18 21.07
N VAL A 340 13.80 40.03 20.77
CA VAL A 340 14.90 40.00 19.80
C VAL A 340 14.42 40.41 18.40
N GLY A 341 13.21 40.01 18.00
CA GLY A 341 12.61 40.42 16.74
C GLY A 341 12.42 41.93 16.65
N LYS A 342 11.92 42.59 17.69
CA LYS A 342 11.81 44.06 17.75
C LYS A 342 13.16 44.74 17.57
N MET A 343 14.17 44.29 18.32
CA MET A 343 15.55 44.78 18.16
C MET A 343 16.06 44.61 16.72
N GLY A 344 15.68 43.52 16.05
CA GLY A 344 16.13 43.21 14.68
C GLY A 344 15.45 44.06 13.62
N LYS A 345 14.21 44.52 13.87
CA LYS A 345 13.52 45.48 12.99
C LYS A 345 14.20 46.86 13.01
N ASP A 346 14.73 47.25 14.17
CA ASP A 346 15.39 48.54 14.37
C ASP A 346 16.88 48.50 13.95
N ALA A 347 17.45 47.30 13.78
CA ALA A 347 18.84 47.13 13.38
C ALA A 347 19.08 47.51 11.92
N CYS A 348 20.26 48.06 11.64
CA CYS A 348 20.61 48.44 10.27
C CYS A 348 20.79 47.22 9.37
N LEU A 349 20.55 47.40 8.07
CA LEU A 349 20.62 46.31 7.07
C LEU A 349 21.97 45.56 7.08
N LYS A 350 23.08 46.24 7.41
CA LYS A 350 24.40 45.62 7.50
C LYS A 350 24.46 44.57 8.61
N ILE A 351 23.90 44.85 9.78
CA ILE A 351 23.82 43.90 10.90
C ILE A 351 22.98 42.69 10.50
N MET A 352 21.81 42.93 9.90
CA MET A 352 20.92 41.85 9.46
C MET A 352 21.57 40.96 8.40
N LYS A 353 22.39 41.52 7.51
CA LYS A 353 23.17 40.75 6.55
C LYS A 353 24.26 39.91 7.24
N MET A 354 25.00 40.47 8.21
CA MET A 354 26.03 39.73 8.95
C MET A 354 25.44 38.55 9.73
N LEU A 355 24.28 38.73 10.37
CA LEU A 355 23.58 37.64 11.05
C LEU A 355 23.07 36.55 10.09
N HIS A 356 22.76 36.91 8.84
CA HIS A 356 22.37 35.92 7.85
C HIS A 356 23.57 35.10 7.38
N GLN A 357 24.66 35.78 7.05
CA GLN A 357 25.87 35.18 6.50
C GLN A 357 27.08 36.03 6.88
N TYR A 358 28.10 35.38 7.43
CA TYR A 358 29.36 36.01 7.79
C TYR A 358 30.54 35.07 7.46
N PRO A 359 31.64 35.57 6.86
CA PRO A 359 31.86 36.95 6.40
C PRO A 359 30.89 37.37 5.28
N LEU A 360 30.71 38.68 5.10
CA LEU A 360 29.83 39.20 4.05
C LEU A 360 30.43 38.91 2.67
N VAL A 361 29.67 38.22 1.81
CA VAL A 361 30.09 37.88 0.44
C VAL A 361 29.53 38.91 -0.55
N HIS A 362 30.30 39.38 -1.52
CA HIS A 362 29.79 40.34 -2.51
C HIS A 362 28.70 39.70 -3.40
N GLY A 363 27.47 40.23 -3.34
CA GLY A 363 26.38 39.87 -4.27
C GLY A 363 25.27 38.97 -3.72
N GLU A 364 25.48 38.24 -2.62
CA GLU A 364 24.54 37.21 -2.11
C GLU A 364 23.97 37.50 -0.71
N ASN A 365 23.99 38.76 -0.26
CA ASN A 365 23.64 39.07 1.12
C ASN A 365 22.14 39.40 1.29
N HIS A 366 21.30 38.38 1.35
CA HIS A 366 19.95 38.57 1.86
C HIS A 366 20.03 38.91 3.36
N PRO A 367 19.32 39.95 3.84
CA PRO A 367 19.28 40.23 5.26
C PRO A 367 18.53 39.10 5.99
N TRP A 368 18.95 38.81 7.22
CA TRP A 368 18.19 37.95 8.11
C TRP A 368 16.78 38.52 8.25
N ARG A 369 15.78 37.71 7.91
CA ARG A 369 14.38 38.12 7.92
C ARG A 369 13.80 37.90 9.32
N VAL A 370 13.47 38.98 10.00
CA VAL A 370 12.70 38.92 11.25
C VAL A 370 11.24 38.60 10.92
N PHE A 371 10.65 37.66 11.66
CA PHE A 371 9.23 37.33 11.51
C PHE A 371 8.33 38.36 12.26
N PRO A 372 7.11 38.63 11.77
CA PRO A 372 6.12 39.42 12.50
C PRO A 372 5.81 38.82 13.88
N GLU A 373 5.46 39.69 14.83
CA GLU A 373 5.26 39.33 16.25
C GLU A 373 4.06 38.40 16.45
N ASP A 374 3.04 38.56 15.60
CA ASP A 374 1.80 37.80 15.55
C ASP A 374 1.84 36.61 14.60
N SER A 375 3.03 36.24 14.09
CA SER A 375 3.13 35.16 13.12
C SER A 375 3.13 33.77 13.77
N ASP A 376 2.31 32.86 13.23
CA ASP A 376 2.36 31.42 13.57
C ASP A 376 3.75 30.81 13.38
N THR A 377 4.55 31.39 12.48
CA THR A 377 5.93 30.99 12.24
C THR A 377 6.79 31.24 13.48
N LEU A 378 6.71 32.42 14.09
CA LEU A 378 7.48 32.75 15.28
C LEU A 378 7.08 31.85 16.47
N THR A 379 5.78 31.61 16.65
CA THR A 379 5.24 30.70 17.67
C THR A 379 5.77 29.27 17.49
N ARG A 380 5.79 28.76 16.25
CA ARG A 380 6.36 27.44 15.94
C ARG A 380 7.86 27.35 16.26
N TYR A 381 8.61 28.41 15.99
CA TYR A 381 10.06 28.44 16.23
C TYR A 381 10.33 28.53 17.74
N ALA A 382 9.59 29.38 18.46
CA ALA A 382 9.57 29.40 19.92
C ALA A 382 9.22 28.04 20.52
N GLY A 383 8.35 27.28 19.86
CA GLY A 383 8.00 25.92 20.24
C GLY A 383 9.21 24.97 20.31
N GLU A 384 10.17 25.07 19.38
CA GLU A 384 11.38 24.24 19.42
C GLU A 384 12.28 24.55 20.62
N LEU A 385 12.49 25.84 20.90
CA LEU A 385 13.27 26.24 22.06
C LEU A 385 12.57 25.86 23.38
N THR A 386 11.24 25.90 23.39
CA THR A 386 10.44 25.44 24.54
C THR A 386 10.63 23.95 24.78
N ARG A 387 10.54 23.12 23.73
CA ARG A 387 10.79 21.67 23.81
C ARG A 387 12.20 21.39 24.30
N PHE A 388 13.19 22.13 23.80
CA PHE A 388 14.57 22.01 24.24
C PHE A 388 14.73 22.24 25.74
N LEU A 389 14.27 23.38 26.26
CA LEU A 389 14.39 23.71 27.69
C LEU A 389 13.59 22.76 28.58
N ALA A 390 12.38 22.36 28.14
CA ALA A 390 11.59 21.35 28.82
C ALA A 390 12.32 19.99 28.86
N GLY A 391 12.94 19.60 27.75
CA GLY A 391 13.72 18.37 27.65
C GLY A 391 14.96 18.38 28.56
N ILE A 392 15.66 19.52 28.65
CA ILE A 392 16.76 19.69 29.61
C ILE A 392 16.23 19.49 31.04
N TYR A 393 15.15 20.17 31.42
CA TYR A 393 14.55 20.00 32.75
C TYR A 393 14.15 18.55 33.04
N ARG A 394 13.42 17.92 32.11
CA ARG A 394 13.02 16.50 32.25
C ARG A 394 14.24 15.60 32.41
N SER A 395 15.30 15.82 31.64
CA SER A 395 16.53 15.05 31.80
C SER A 395 17.13 15.19 33.19
N LEU A 396 16.93 16.30 33.89
CA LEU A 396 17.47 16.51 35.23
C LEU A 396 16.56 15.95 36.33
N THR A 397 15.24 16.10 36.19
CA THR A 397 14.30 15.82 37.28
C THR A 397 13.57 14.49 37.16
N SER A 398 13.47 13.92 35.97
CA SER A 398 12.84 12.61 35.78
C SER A 398 13.85 11.49 35.88
N GLU A 399 13.35 10.27 36.09
CA GLU A 399 14.10 9.02 35.93
C GLU A 399 14.45 8.72 34.46
N SER A 400 14.46 9.74 33.58
CA SER A 400 14.86 9.59 32.20
C SER A 400 16.24 8.93 32.12
N PRO A 401 16.39 7.89 31.28
CA PRO A 401 17.65 7.17 31.12
C PRO A 401 18.73 8.02 30.45
N TYR A 402 18.34 9.14 29.81
CA TYR A 402 19.24 10.01 29.08
C TYR A 402 19.47 11.34 29.79
N LYS A 403 20.74 11.72 29.95
CA LYS A 403 21.15 12.98 30.58
C LYS A 403 21.95 13.82 29.59
N PHE A 404 21.60 15.09 29.46
CA PHE A 404 22.39 16.01 28.63
C PHE A 404 23.75 16.32 29.29
N PRO A 405 24.80 16.56 28.49
CA PRO A 405 26.15 16.79 28.99
C PRO A 405 26.32 18.23 29.52
N LEU A 406 25.72 18.54 30.68
CA LEU A 406 25.75 19.88 31.27
C LEU A 406 26.95 20.09 32.20
N SER A 407 27.56 21.27 32.16
CA SER A 407 28.55 21.71 33.15
C SER A 407 27.89 22.14 34.46
N GLU A 408 28.66 22.17 35.54
CA GLU A 408 28.16 22.66 36.84
C GLU A 408 27.65 24.11 36.77
N SER A 409 28.33 24.97 36.02
CA SER A 409 27.89 26.35 35.79
C SER A 409 26.57 26.42 35.00
N GLN A 410 26.37 25.55 34.00
CA GLN A 410 25.12 25.47 33.25
C GLN A 410 23.98 24.98 34.14
N LEU A 411 24.23 24.01 35.02
CA LEU A 411 23.26 23.53 36.01
C LEU A 411 22.83 24.66 36.95
N GLN A 412 23.78 25.43 37.50
CA GLN A 412 23.48 26.57 38.38
C GLN A 412 22.66 27.66 37.69
N ASP A 413 22.99 27.98 36.43
CA ASP A 413 22.23 28.95 35.64
C ASP A 413 20.82 28.43 35.35
N PHE A 414 20.68 27.14 35.04
CA PHE A 414 19.40 26.49 34.78
C PHE A 414 18.53 26.43 36.04
N ASP A 415 19.10 26.09 37.20
CA ASP A 415 18.41 26.10 38.50
C ASP A 415 17.87 27.50 38.83
N LYS A 416 18.67 28.54 38.59
CA LYS A 416 18.23 29.94 38.75
C LYS A 416 17.05 30.27 37.84
N PHE A 417 17.07 29.82 36.59
CA PHE A 417 15.95 29.99 35.67
C PHE A 417 14.69 29.28 36.16
N ILE A 418 14.81 28.05 36.65
CA ILE A 418 13.69 27.28 37.21
C ILE A 418 13.12 27.94 38.47
N GLU A 419 13.96 28.48 39.35
CA GLU A 419 13.52 29.20 40.55
C GLU A 419 12.71 30.46 40.21
N LEU A 420 13.12 31.21 39.18
CA LEU A 420 12.32 32.34 38.68
C LEU A 420 11.02 31.89 38.03
N LEU A 421 11.03 30.75 37.33
CA LEU A 421 9.85 30.17 36.68
C LEU A 421 8.79 29.77 37.72
N LYS A 422 9.22 29.23 38.87
CA LYS A 422 8.34 28.91 40.02
C LYS A 422 7.69 30.17 40.60
N LYS A 423 8.43 31.29 40.67
CA LYS A 423 7.97 32.57 41.21
C LYS A 423 7.04 33.36 40.27
N SER A 424 6.87 32.94 39.02
CA SER A 424 6.07 33.65 38.01
C SER A 424 6.54 35.10 37.80
N GLU A 425 7.85 35.28 37.69
CA GLU A 425 8.50 36.59 37.55
C GLU A 425 8.03 37.35 36.27
N SER A 426 8.19 38.68 36.24
CA SER A 426 7.88 39.47 35.03
C SER A 426 8.79 39.09 33.85
N SER A 427 8.32 39.33 32.63
CA SER A 427 9.11 39.04 31.42
C SER A 427 10.42 39.83 31.36
N ASP A 428 10.44 41.06 31.86
CA ASP A 428 11.62 41.93 31.86
C ASP A 428 12.78 41.35 32.69
N ASN A 429 12.46 40.70 33.81
CA ASN A 429 13.46 40.03 34.65
C ASN A 429 13.80 38.63 34.13
N MET A 430 12.85 37.95 33.48
CA MET A 430 13.03 36.58 32.99
C MET A 430 13.89 36.51 31.73
N ILE A 431 13.70 37.43 30.79
CA ILE A 431 14.38 37.42 29.47
C ILE A 431 15.90 37.36 29.59
N PRO A 432 16.58 38.19 30.41
CA PRO A 432 18.03 38.12 30.57
C PRO A 432 18.52 36.78 31.16
N VAL A 433 17.75 36.19 32.08
CA VAL A 433 18.11 34.90 32.69
C VAL A 433 17.90 33.75 31.72
N LEU A 434 16.77 33.74 31.01
CA LEU A 434 16.49 32.80 29.93
C LEU A 434 17.59 32.86 28.86
N HIS A 435 17.98 34.08 28.45
CA HIS A 435 19.07 34.27 27.50
C HIS A 435 20.37 33.67 28.01
N LYS A 436 20.79 34.01 29.25
CA LYS A 436 22.01 33.49 29.85
C LYS A 436 22.05 31.95 29.83
N VAL A 437 20.94 31.31 30.17
CA VAL A 437 20.80 29.84 30.14
C VAL A 437 20.91 29.30 28.72
N VAL A 438 20.10 29.80 27.79
CA VAL A 438 20.10 29.29 26.41
C VAL A 438 21.45 29.52 25.74
N TYR A 439 22.04 30.69 25.93
CA TYR A 439 23.34 31.04 25.36
C TYR A 439 24.47 30.21 25.97
N SER A 440 24.44 29.94 27.29
CA SER A 440 25.45 29.07 27.91
C SER A 440 25.34 27.61 27.45
N LEU A 441 24.12 27.12 27.16
CA LEU A 441 23.87 25.75 26.70
C LEU A 441 24.24 25.55 25.23
N ILE A 442 23.86 26.48 24.36
CA ILE A 442 23.88 26.28 22.90
C ILE A 442 24.32 27.50 22.09
N GLY A 443 24.71 28.61 22.72
CA GLY A 443 25.26 29.79 22.02
C GLY A 443 26.77 29.69 21.80
N LYS A 444 27.49 28.99 22.68
CA LYS A 444 28.94 28.79 22.60
C LYS A 444 29.34 27.31 22.66
N PRO A 445 30.55 26.96 22.19
CA PRO A 445 31.02 25.58 22.20
C PRO A 445 31.25 25.09 23.63
N ALA A 446 30.85 23.86 23.92
CA ALA A 446 31.14 23.23 25.20
C ALA A 446 32.62 22.77 25.26
N PRO A 447 33.29 22.79 26.42
CA PRO A 447 34.67 22.31 26.52
C PRO A 447 34.85 20.87 26.00
N GLY A 448 35.75 20.68 25.04
CA GLY A 448 36.06 19.38 24.44
C GLY A 448 35.04 18.87 23.42
N SER A 449 34.04 19.68 23.04
CA SER A 449 33.05 19.30 22.02
C SER A 449 33.63 19.23 20.60
N ASP A 450 34.76 19.89 20.37
CA ASP A 450 35.61 19.77 19.17
C ASP A 450 36.16 18.35 18.97
N GLN A 451 36.39 17.61 20.08
CA GLN A 451 36.89 16.23 20.04
C GLN A 451 35.79 15.18 20.12
N ASN A 452 34.63 15.55 20.67
CA ASN A 452 33.49 14.66 20.82
C ASN A 452 32.19 15.47 20.71
N GLN A 453 31.49 15.32 19.57
CA GLN A 453 30.24 16.03 19.30
C GLN A 453 29.18 15.80 20.38
N TRP A 454 29.18 14.65 21.07
CA TRP A 454 28.22 14.33 22.12
C TRP A 454 28.49 15.04 23.45
N LYS A 455 29.52 15.89 23.53
CA LYS A 455 29.64 16.91 24.59
C LYS A 455 28.90 18.21 24.23
N CYS A 456 28.51 18.38 22.97
CA CYS A 456 27.68 19.50 22.55
C CYS A 456 26.21 19.19 22.88
N VAL A 457 25.62 20.01 23.76
CA VAL A 457 24.20 19.87 24.13
C VAL A 457 23.27 19.96 22.91
N MET A 458 23.62 20.79 21.92
CA MET A 458 22.85 20.90 20.67
C MET A 458 22.92 19.61 19.83
N ALA A 459 24.08 18.99 19.66
CA ALA A 459 24.21 17.74 18.90
C ALA A 459 23.40 16.61 19.56
N CYS A 460 23.49 16.50 20.89
CA CYS A 460 22.67 15.59 21.69
C CYS A 460 21.17 15.86 21.50
N TRP A 461 20.76 17.13 21.55
CA TRP A 461 19.36 17.51 21.35
C TRP A 461 18.87 17.14 19.95
N LEU A 462 19.66 17.40 18.90
CA LEU A 462 19.31 17.04 17.53
C LEU A 462 19.14 15.53 17.37
N ALA A 463 19.94 14.70 18.04
CA ALA A 463 19.76 13.25 18.04
C ALA A 463 18.45 12.84 18.71
N VAL A 464 18.23 13.29 19.96
CA VAL A 464 17.04 12.93 20.76
C VAL A 464 15.75 13.43 20.12
N SER A 465 15.72 14.69 19.65
CA SER A 465 14.54 15.29 19.02
C SER A 465 14.22 14.77 17.63
N SER A 466 15.17 14.08 16.97
CA SER A 466 14.95 13.43 15.69
C SER A 466 14.42 12.00 15.83
N LEU A 467 14.43 11.43 17.03
CA LEU A 467 13.89 10.10 17.30
C LEU A 467 12.35 10.15 17.31
N LYS A 468 11.73 9.22 16.58
CA LYS A 468 10.27 9.03 16.53
C LYS A 468 9.87 7.92 17.51
N LYS A 469 8.59 7.89 17.88
CA LYS A 469 8.04 6.92 18.85
C LYS A 469 8.21 5.45 18.43
N ASP A 470 8.32 5.22 17.12
CA ASP A 470 8.55 3.90 16.51
C ASP A 470 10.05 3.50 16.49
N GLY A 471 10.93 4.29 17.12
CA GLY A 471 12.38 4.04 17.13
C GLY A 471 13.11 4.45 15.86
N ARG A 472 12.40 4.95 14.83
CA ARG A 472 13.02 5.49 13.60
C ARG A 472 13.46 6.92 13.82
N PHE A 473 14.34 7.41 12.95
CA PHE A 473 14.75 8.82 12.94
C PHE A 473 14.04 9.60 11.82
N GLN A 474 14.01 10.92 11.93
CA GLN A 474 13.56 11.81 10.85
C GLN A 474 14.37 11.60 9.56
N ASP A 475 13.69 11.68 8.41
CA ASP A 475 14.36 11.69 7.10
C ASP A 475 15.00 13.07 6.80
N ALA A 476 15.80 13.17 5.74
CA ALA A 476 16.48 14.43 5.41
C ALA A 476 15.50 15.58 5.12
N GLY A 477 14.33 15.30 4.54
CA GLY A 477 13.32 16.30 4.21
C GLY A 477 12.72 16.95 5.46
N ASP A 478 12.22 16.14 6.39
CA ASP A 478 11.67 16.58 7.68
C ASP A 478 12.75 17.28 8.52
N TYR A 479 13.96 16.71 8.52
CA TYR A 479 15.06 17.20 9.33
C TYR A 479 15.54 18.60 8.92
N THR A 480 15.55 18.91 7.62
CA THR A 480 15.92 20.26 7.13
C THR A 480 15.02 21.35 7.71
N GLN A 481 13.76 21.06 8.01
CA GLN A 481 12.83 22.02 8.61
C GLN A 481 13.17 22.31 10.08
N VAL A 482 13.55 21.27 10.83
CA VAL A 482 14.01 21.41 12.22
C VAL A 482 15.27 22.27 12.27
N LEU A 483 16.22 21.99 11.40
CA LEU A 483 17.48 22.75 11.29
C LEU A 483 17.24 24.21 10.93
N ALA A 484 16.33 24.50 9.98
CA ALA A 484 15.99 25.88 9.63
C ALA A 484 15.44 26.69 10.82
N LYS A 485 14.63 26.06 11.69
CA LYS A 485 14.14 26.69 12.93
C LYS A 485 15.30 27.00 13.88
N TRP A 486 16.20 26.03 14.07
CA TRP A 486 17.38 26.22 14.93
C TRP A 486 18.36 27.26 14.39
N THR A 487 18.59 27.32 13.08
CA THR A 487 19.41 28.38 12.47
C THR A 487 18.84 29.77 12.78
N TYR A 488 17.52 29.94 12.69
CA TYR A 488 16.88 31.21 13.05
C TYR A 488 17.04 31.54 14.53
N LEU A 489 16.79 30.57 15.43
CA LEU A 489 16.92 30.77 16.87
C LEU A 489 18.36 31.13 17.26
N GLN A 490 19.36 30.48 16.69
CA GLN A 490 20.77 30.81 16.92
C GLN A 490 21.11 32.24 16.51
N ARG A 491 20.57 32.72 15.37
CA ARG A 491 20.70 34.13 14.97
C ARG A 491 20.08 35.06 16.02
N CYS A 492 18.93 34.71 16.59
CA CYS A 492 18.35 35.47 17.69
C CYS A 492 19.28 35.50 18.92
N PHE A 493 19.91 34.38 19.28
CA PHE A 493 20.79 34.29 20.43
C PHE A 493 22.03 35.18 20.25
N HIS A 494 22.76 35.02 19.15
CA HIS A 494 23.95 35.83 18.89
C HIS A 494 23.63 37.32 18.72
N PHE A 495 22.46 37.65 18.16
CA PHE A 495 22.04 39.03 18.06
C PHE A 495 21.77 39.65 19.44
N TYR A 496 21.03 38.96 20.31
CA TYR A 496 20.78 39.45 21.67
C TYR A 496 22.08 39.54 22.49
N GLU A 497 22.95 38.53 22.42
CA GLU A 497 24.24 38.56 23.13
C GLU A 497 25.09 39.76 22.66
N ALA A 498 25.14 40.03 21.35
CA ALA A 498 25.83 41.22 20.84
C ALA A 498 25.27 42.53 21.41
N THR A 499 23.95 42.62 21.66
CA THR A 499 23.34 43.81 22.27
C THR A 499 23.75 44.01 23.74
N LEU A 500 24.06 42.94 24.46
CA LEU A 500 24.57 43.03 25.84
C LEU A 500 26.00 43.56 25.91
N HIS A 501 26.81 43.28 24.88
CA HIS A 501 28.24 43.62 24.83
C HIS A 501 28.56 44.85 23.96
N VAL A 502 27.56 45.68 23.62
CA VAL A 502 27.75 46.88 22.77
C VAL A 502 28.83 47.81 23.29
N THR A 503 28.92 47.98 24.61
CA THR A 503 29.89 48.89 25.26
C THR A 503 31.30 48.34 25.32
N GLU A 504 31.50 47.05 25.03
CA GLU A 504 32.81 46.38 25.09
C GLU A 504 33.58 46.49 23.76
N HIS A 505 32.96 47.06 22.72
CA HIS A 505 33.55 47.16 21.39
C HIS A 505 33.52 48.58 20.84
N ASP A 506 34.65 49.03 20.29
CA ASP A 506 34.84 50.40 19.79
C ASP A 506 33.83 50.84 18.71
N ASN A 507 33.29 49.88 17.94
CA ASN A 507 32.29 50.11 16.89
C ASN A 507 30.84 49.85 17.34
N GLY A 508 30.59 49.91 18.65
CA GLY A 508 29.28 49.66 19.25
C GLY A 508 28.69 48.32 18.82
N LEU A 509 27.39 48.30 18.49
CA LEU A 509 26.68 47.08 18.08
C LEU A 509 27.28 46.43 16.83
N ILE A 510 27.82 47.21 15.89
CA ILE A 510 28.49 46.63 14.71
C ILE A 510 29.74 45.86 15.13
N GLY A 511 30.54 46.41 16.06
CA GLY A 511 31.72 45.73 16.61
C GLY A 511 31.35 44.44 17.34
N ALA A 512 30.31 44.48 18.17
CA ALA A 512 29.81 43.31 18.89
C ALA A 512 29.30 42.21 17.94
N ILE A 513 28.57 42.57 16.88
CA ILE A 513 28.10 41.60 15.88
C ILE A 513 29.25 41.00 15.09
N ILE A 514 30.24 41.80 14.71
CA ILE A 514 31.44 41.28 14.04
C ILE A 514 32.12 40.24 14.92
N HIS A 515 32.32 40.54 16.21
CA HIS A 515 32.90 39.60 17.16
C HIS A 515 32.06 38.31 17.23
N GLN A 516 30.76 38.41 17.52
CA GLN A 516 29.84 37.26 17.62
C GLN A 516 29.86 36.38 16.35
N CYS A 517 29.68 37.00 15.19
CA CYS A 517 29.64 36.26 13.93
C CYS A 517 30.99 35.62 13.60
N SER A 518 32.10 36.32 13.83
CA SER A 518 33.46 35.79 13.56
C SER A 518 33.88 34.67 14.49
N SER A 519 33.38 34.65 15.73
CA SER A 519 33.76 33.65 16.72
C SER A 519 32.91 32.38 16.62
N TYR A 520 31.64 32.50 16.22
CA TYR A 520 30.68 31.40 16.36
C TYR A 520 29.86 31.11 15.11
N MET A 521 29.82 32.00 14.11
CA MET A 521 28.95 31.85 12.94
C MET A 521 29.71 31.68 11.62
N THR A 522 31.03 31.52 11.66
CA THR A 522 31.88 31.21 10.50
C THR A 522 32.13 29.72 10.38
N GLU A 523 32.22 29.20 9.15
CA GLU A 523 32.52 27.78 8.87
C GLU A 523 33.85 27.30 9.46
N GLU A 524 34.80 28.21 9.71
CA GLU A 524 36.07 27.91 10.36
C GLU A 524 35.96 27.71 11.89
N SER A 525 34.83 28.10 12.49
CA SER A 525 34.62 28.00 13.93
C SER A 525 33.93 26.68 14.29
N PHE A 526 34.36 26.03 15.37
CA PHE A 526 33.60 24.93 15.94
C PHE A 526 32.56 25.53 16.90
N SER A 527 31.27 25.48 16.55
CA SER A 527 30.19 26.00 17.40
C SER A 527 28.87 25.23 17.21
N PRO A 528 27.92 25.33 18.15
CA PRO A 528 26.58 24.75 17.97
C PRO A 528 25.86 25.28 16.71
N TYR A 529 26.07 26.54 16.35
CA TYR A 529 25.55 27.11 15.11
C TYR A 529 26.11 26.37 13.89
N ILE A 530 27.43 26.12 13.88
CA ILE A 530 28.08 25.39 12.80
C ILE A 530 27.65 23.92 12.78
N THR A 531 27.45 23.26 13.92
CA THR A 531 26.84 21.91 13.96
C THR A 531 25.47 21.88 13.26
N ILE A 532 24.61 22.85 13.51
CA ILE A 532 23.30 22.97 12.82
C ILE A 532 23.51 23.19 11.32
N ARG A 533 24.45 24.04 10.92
CA ARG A 533 24.76 24.32 9.52
C ARG A 533 25.34 23.11 8.81
N ASP A 534 26.27 22.38 9.41
CA ASP A 534 26.85 21.15 8.87
C ASP A 534 25.79 20.08 8.66
N HIS A 535 24.91 19.89 9.65
CA HIS A 535 23.75 19.01 9.51
C HIS A 535 22.81 19.50 8.41
N GLN A 536 22.64 20.81 8.23
CA GLN A 536 21.79 21.39 7.20
C GLN A 536 22.40 21.21 5.81
N HIS A 537 23.70 21.42 5.66
CA HIS A 537 24.45 21.18 4.44
C HIS A 537 24.44 19.70 4.09
N LEU A 538 24.61 18.82 5.07
CA LEU A 538 24.52 17.38 4.88
C LEU A 538 23.13 16.94 4.45
N ALA A 539 22.09 17.32 5.19
CA ALA A 539 20.71 16.94 4.90
C ALA A 539 20.23 17.54 3.57
N SER A 540 20.59 18.79 3.28
CA SER A 540 20.29 19.44 1.99
C SER A 540 21.08 18.81 0.86
N SER A 541 22.37 18.49 1.04
CA SER A 541 23.20 17.80 0.06
C SER A 541 22.63 16.42 -0.25
N ILE A 542 22.17 15.67 0.75
CA ILE A 542 21.45 14.40 0.53
C ILE A 542 20.15 14.67 -0.24
N SER A 543 19.32 15.61 0.22
CA SER A 543 18.04 15.92 -0.41
C SER A 543 18.13 16.53 -1.83
N PHE A 544 19.23 17.22 -2.17
CA PHE A 544 19.43 17.88 -3.47
C PHE A 544 20.32 17.07 -4.42
N ASN A 545 21.30 16.30 -3.92
CA ASN A 545 22.10 15.37 -4.71
C ASN A 545 21.47 13.99 -4.84
N GLU A 546 20.35 13.74 -4.16
CA GLU A 546 19.36 12.80 -4.69
C GLU A 546 18.78 13.37 -6.00
N ALA A 547 19.59 13.30 -7.04
CA ALA A 547 19.07 13.09 -8.38
C ALA A 547 18.60 11.64 -8.40
N MET A 548 17.36 11.39 -8.79
CA MET A 548 17.15 10.14 -9.51
C MET A 548 18.00 10.26 -10.77
N ASP A 549 18.96 9.36 -10.96
CA ASP A 549 19.68 9.29 -12.24
C ASP A 549 18.65 9.35 -13.37
N PRO A 550 18.88 10.12 -14.46
CA PRO A 550 18.00 10.08 -15.61
C PRO A 550 18.04 8.66 -16.15
N THR A 551 17.07 7.88 -15.70
CA THR A 551 16.89 6.51 -16.10
C THR A 551 16.60 6.44 -17.58
N VAL A 552 16.03 7.52 -18.14
CA VAL A 552 15.43 7.60 -19.46
C VAL A 552 16.25 8.44 -20.44
N VAL A 553 16.67 7.82 -21.55
CA VAL A 553 17.37 8.43 -22.69
C VAL A 553 16.57 8.19 -23.97
N TRP A 554 16.45 9.21 -24.82
CA TRP A 554 15.84 9.08 -26.14
C TRP A 554 16.90 8.88 -27.22
N ASN A 555 16.60 8.04 -28.20
CA ASN A 555 17.42 7.99 -29.41
C ASN A 555 17.17 9.25 -30.30
N PRO A 556 18.04 9.56 -31.27
CA PRO A 556 17.97 10.83 -32.03
C PRO A 556 16.67 11.07 -32.80
N ASP A 557 15.96 10.01 -33.21
CA ASP A 557 14.70 10.12 -33.95
C ASP A 557 13.45 9.98 -33.06
N MET A 558 13.63 9.89 -31.74
CA MET A 558 12.56 9.72 -30.74
C MET A 558 11.70 8.47 -30.95
N SER A 559 12.19 7.45 -31.67
CA SER A 559 11.48 6.18 -31.87
C SER A 559 11.77 5.15 -30.78
N LEU A 560 12.86 5.33 -30.03
CA LEU A 560 13.29 4.45 -28.93
C LEU A 560 13.52 5.26 -27.65
N LEU A 561 13.13 4.67 -26.53
CA LEU A 561 13.28 5.19 -25.19
C LEU A 561 14.07 4.18 -24.35
N ASP A 562 15.33 4.47 -24.03
CA ASP A 562 16.16 3.64 -23.17
C ASP A 562 15.94 4.02 -21.71
N CYS A 563 15.35 3.13 -20.91
CA CYS A 563 15.16 3.31 -19.46
C CYS A 563 15.93 2.25 -18.67
N LEU A 564 16.96 2.60 -17.90
CA LEU A 564 17.76 1.65 -17.08
C LEU A 564 18.29 0.42 -17.86
N GLY A 565 18.70 0.61 -19.12
CA GLY A 565 19.16 -0.48 -20.00
C GLY A 565 18.05 -1.25 -20.71
N PHE A 566 16.78 -0.88 -20.51
CA PHE A 566 15.65 -1.39 -21.28
C PHE A 566 15.28 -0.42 -22.41
N THR A 567 15.47 -0.85 -23.66
CA THR A 567 15.05 -0.09 -24.84
C THR A 567 13.57 -0.34 -25.14
N LEU A 568 12.75 0.69 -25.00
CA LEU A 568 11.33 0.67 -25.36
C LEU A 568 11.12 1.31 -26.74
N SER A 569 10.61 0.54 -27.70
CA SER A 569 10.13 1.09 -28.97
C SER A 569 8.83 1.84 -28.75
N ILE A 570 8.75 3.11 -29.18
CA ILE A 570 7.51 3.90 -29.08
C ILE A 570 6.40 3.32 -29.95
N ALA A 571 6.74 2.79 -31.13
CA ALA A 571 5.78 2.10 -31.99
C ALA A 571 5.26 0.83 -31.31
N GLY A 572 6.16 0.04 -30.73
CA GLY A 572 5.81 -1.16 -29.96
C GLY A 572 4.94 -0.83 -28.74
N PHE A 573 5.30 0.21 -27.98
CA PHE A 573 4.56 0.70 -26.82
C PHE A 573 3.13 1.12 -27.20
N ARG A 574 2.98 1.90 -28.27
CA ARG A 574 1.66 2.27 -28.81
C ARG A 574 0.86 1.04 -29.23
N GLY A 575 1.51 0.07 -29.90
CA GLY A 575 0.89 -1.20 -30.26
C GLY A 575 0.38 -1.96 -29.02
N GLY A 576 1.22 -2.08 -27.99
CA GLY A 576 0.87 -2.73 -26.72
C GLY A 576 -0.28 -2.04 -25.98
N ILE A 577 -0.33 -0.71 -25.97
CA ILE A 577 -1.47 0.06 -25.42
C ILE A 577 -2.76 -0.27 -26.18
N GLN A 578 -2.72 -0.30 -27.51
CA GLN A 578 -3.91 -0.61 -28.32
C GLN A 578 -4.38 -2.06 -28.11
N GLU A 579 -3.43 -3.00 -28.01
CA GLU A 579 -3.72 -4.40 -27.72
C GLU A 579 -4.30 -4.57 -26.30
N MET A 580 -3.76 -3.88 -25.31
CA MET A 580 -4.28 -3.86 -23.94
C MET A 580 -5.70 -3.28 -23.89
N LEU A 581 -5.96 -2.18 -24.60
CA LEU A 581 -7.30 -1.60 -24.70
C LEU A 581 -8.30 -2.58 -25.36
N ALA A 582 -7.87 -3.30 -26.40
CA ALA A 582 -8.69 -4.31 -27.06
C ALA A 582 -8.89 -5.58 -26.19
N SER A 583 -7.88 -6.00 -25.43
CA SER A 583 -7.96 -7.06 -24.42
C SER A 583 -8.99 -6.70 -23.35
N LEU A 584 -8.84 -5.53 -22.73
CA LEU A 584 -9.71 -5.01 -21.69
C LEU A 584 -11.16 -4.95 -22.16
N ARG A 585 -11.39 -4.41 -23.36
CA ARG A 585 -12.72 -4.35 -23.96
C ARG A 585 -13.35 -5.73 -24.11
N ARG A 586 -12.61 -6.70 -24.66
CA ARG A 586 -13.08 -8.09 -24.81
C ARG A 586 -13.40 -8.73 -23.46
N ARG A 587 -12.58 -8.50 -22.41
CA ARG A 587 -12.83 -9.04 -21.06
C ARG A 587 -14.09 -8.45 -20.44
N ILE A 588 -14.26 -7.13 -20.49
CA ILE A 588 -15.46 -6.46 -19.97
C ILE A 588 -16.70 -6.91 -20.76
N GLU A 589 -16.61 -7.04 -22.08
CA GLU A 589 -17.73 -7.52 -22.91
C GLU A 589 -18.08 -8.99 -22.65
N ALA A 590 -17.09 -9.87 -22.46
CA ALA A 590 -17.32 -11.27 -22.12
C ALA A 590 -17.96 -11.43 -20.74
N LEU A 591 -17.56 -10.60 -19.76
CA LEU A 591 -18.05 -10.66 -18.39
C LEU A 591 -19.43 -10.01 -18.22
N CYS A 592 -19.62 -8.83 -18.78
CA CYS A 592 -20.84 -8.03 -18.59
C CYS A 592 -21.88 -8.24 -19.69
N GLY A 593 -21.52 -8.90 -20.80
CA GLY A 593 -22.40 -9.11 -21.94
C GLY A 593 -23.05 -7.81 -22.42
N SER A 594 -24.37 -7.89 -22.65
CA SER A 594 -25.22 -6.79 -23.09
C SER A 594 -25.88 -6.00 -21.95
N ILE A 595 -25.37 -6.08 -20.71
CA ILE A 595 -25.92 -5.29 -19.60
C ILE A 595 -25.79 -3.79 -19.95
N PRO A 596 -26.91 -3.04 -20.02
CA PRO A 596 -26.88 -1.65 -20.46
C PRO A 596 -26.21 -0.75 -19.42
N THR A 597 -25.42 0.20 -19.91
CA THR A 597 -24.82 1.28 -19.12
C THR A 597 -25.09 2.60 -19.85
N ASN A 598 -26.11 3.32 -19.39
CA ASN A 598 -26.61 4.51 -20.07
C ASN A 598 -26.08 5.79 -19.40
N VAL A 599 -24.76 5.97 -19.40
CA VAL A 599 -24.16 7.22 -18.93
C VAL A 599 -24.27 8.26 -20.04
N SER A 600 -25.06 9.32 -19.80
CA SER A 600 -25.18 10.42 -20.78
C SER A 600 -23.82 11.09 -21.01
N LYS A 601 -23.47 11.35 -22.27
CA LYS A 601 -22.28 12.12 -22.63
C LYS A 601 -22.34 13.57 -22.13
N ASP A 602 -23.55 14.08 -21.92
CA ASP A 602 -23.80 15.45 -21.45
C ASP A 602 -23.92 15.51 -19.91
N LEU A 603 -23.72 14.39 -19.20
CA LEU A 603 -23.71 14.37 -17.76
C LEU A 603 -22.63 15.32 -17.24
N THR A 604 -23.07 16.31 -16.48
CA THR A 604 -22.22 17.36 -15.91
C THR A 604 -22.49 17.47 -14.43
N GLU A 605 -21.45 17.31 -13.63
CA GLU A 605 -21.49 17.47 -12.18
C GLU A 605 -21.03 18.86 -11.75
N ASP A 606 -21.48 19.28 -10.57
CA ASP A 606 -20.87 20.38 -9.84
C ASP A 606 -19.57 19.91 -9.18
N PHE A 607 -18.43 20.40 -9.68
CA PHE A 607 -17.11 20.07 -9.16
C PHE A 607 -16.85 20.70 -7.78
N SER A 608 -17.68 21.66 -7.37
CA SER A 608 -17.61 22.34 -6.07
C SER A 608 -18.37 21.60 -4.97
N ASP A 609 -19.26 20.66 -5.30
CA ASP A 609 -20.04 19.93 -4.30
C ASP A 609 -19.13 19.03 -3.43
N ARG A 610 -19.23 19.24 -2.11
CA ARG A 610 -18.45 18.58 -1.05
C ARG A 610 -19.29 17.69 -0.15
N SER A 611 -20.57 17.50 -0.45
CA SER A 611 -21.45 16.60 0.29
C SER A 611 -20.80 15.23 0.47
N ILE A 612 -20.63 14.79 1.72
CA ILE A 612 -20.03 13.50 2.06
C ILE A 612 -20.88 12.38 1.42
N GLY A 613 -20.22 11.37 0.85
CA GLY A 613 -20.85 10.26 0.16
C GLY A 613 -21.24 10.55 -1.29
N LEU A 614 -21.19 11.81 -1.75
CA LEU A 614 -21.55 12.17 -3.12
C LEU A 614 -20.63 11.49 -4.15
N SER A 615 -21.27 10.91 -5.16
CA SER A 615 -20.64 10.40 -6.37
C SER A 615 -21.65 10.49 -7.51
N TRP A 616 -21.17 10.70 -8.74
CA TRP A 616 -22.03 10.68 -9.93
C TRP A 616 -22.83 9.39 -10.08
N MET A 617 -22.40 8.31 -9.42
CA MET A 617 -23.07 7.01 -9.43
C MET A 617 -24.33 6.94 -8.56
N HIS A 618 -24.60 7.92 -7.68
CA HIS A 618 -25.50 7.74 -6.52
C HIS A 618 -26.95 8.29 -6.59
N PRO A 619 -27.43 8.92 -7.69
CA PRO A 619 -28.89 9.08 -7.83
C PRO A 619 -29.46 8.54 -9.15
N THR A 620 -28.64 8.01 -10.05
CA THR A 620 -29.03 7.76 -11.44
C THR A 620 -29.07 6.28 -11.79
N ASN A 621 -30.19 5.89 -12.39
CA ASN A 621 -30.43 4.54 -12.85
C ASN A 621 -29.71 4.25 -14.18
N PHE A 622 -28.37 4.22 -14.16
CA PHE A 622 -27.57 3.96 -15.36
C PHE A 622 -27.66 2.52 -15.87
N THR A 623 -28.19 1.61 -15.05
CA THR A 623 -28.29 0.17 -15.33
C THR A 623 -29.73 -0.31 -15.55
N GLY A 624 -30.67 0.60 -15.83
CA GLY A 624 -32.04 0.23 -16.21
C GLY A 624 -32.95 -0.30 -15.09
N GLY A 625 -32.55 -0.15 -13.82
CA GLY A 625 -33.37 -0.30 -12.62
C GLY A 625 -33.01 -1.52 -11.79
N ALA A 626 -32.19 -2.40 -12.36
CA ALA A 626 -31.75 -3.60 -11.69
C ALA A 626 -30.65 -3.26 -10.66
N PRO A 627 -30.83 -3.57 -9.37
CA PRO A 627 -29.73 -3.56 -8.42
C PRO A 627 -28.73 -4.64 -8.82
N LEU A 628 -27.43 -4.34 -8.79
CA LEU A 628 -26.33 -5.30 -9.04
C LEU A 628 -26.55 -6.24 -10.26
N PRO A 629 -26.77 -5.69 -11.46
CA PRO A 629 -27.16 -6.47 -12.64
C PRO A 629 -26.13 -7.53 -13.04
N LEU A 630 -24.84 -7.25 -12.81
CA LEU A 630 -23.78 -8.23 -13.07
C LEU A 630 -23.85 -9.40 -12.09
N LEU A 631 -24.10 -9.15 -10.79
CA LEU A 631 -24.22 -10.23 -9.82
C LEU A 631 -25.39 -11.15 -10.18
N LYS A 632 -26.53 -10.57 -10.57
CA LYS A 632 -27.67 -11.32 -11.07
C LYS A 632 -27.29 -12.20 -12.26
N HIS A 633 -26.62 -11.63 -13.27
CA HIS A 633 -26.16 -12.36 -14.44
C HIS A 633 -25.24 -13.54 -14.07
N LEU A 634 -24.28 -13.33 -13.17
CA LEU A 634 -23.36 -14.37 -12.72
C LEU A 634 -24.06 -15.48 -11.93
N LEU A 635 -25.09 -15.15 -11.15
CA LEU A 635 -25.83 -16.10 -10.32
C LEU A 635 -26.89 -16.91 -11.07
N GLU A 636 -27.40 -16.40 -12.19
CA GLU A 636 -28.51 -17.03 -12.91
C GLU A 636 -28.08 -17.74 -14.20
N ILE A 637 -27.07 -17.21 -14.90
CA ILE A 637 -26.78 -17.60 -16.29
C ILE A 637 -25.37 -18.17 -16.46
N ALA A 638 -24.42 -17.81 -15.60
CA ALA A 638 -23.03 -18.20 -15.81
C ALA A 638 -22.77 -19.69 -15.50
N GLU A 639 -22.00 -20.36 -16.37
CA GLU A 639 -21.59 -21.75 -16.20
C GLU A 639 -20.83 -21.98 -14.88
N ASN A 640 -19.99 -21.01 -14.50
CA ASN A 640 -19.27 -21.00 -13.23
C ASN A 640 -20.06 -20.20 -12.19
N CYS A 641 -21.27 -20.62 -11.85
CA CYS A 641 -22.12 -19.88 -10.92
C CYS A 641 -21.43 -19.71 -9.54
N PRO A 642 -21.30 -18.48 -8.99
CA PRO A 642 -20.54 -18.24 -7.78
C PRO A 642 -21.31 -18.58 -6.49
N ALA A 643 -22.59 -18.89 -6.56
CA ALA A 643 -23.36 -19.37 -5.40
C ALA A 643 -24.51 -20.28 -5.82
N GLU A 644 -24.99 -21.10 -4.89
CA GLU A 644 -26.18 -21.92 -5.08
C GLU A 644 -27.11 -21.78 -3.86
N VAL A 645 -28.37 -22.14 -4.05
CA VAL A 645 -29.35 -22.19 -2.97
C VAL A 645 -29.64 -23.64 -2.66
N ASP A 646 -29.49 -24.01 -1.40
CA ASP A 646 -29.82 -25.36 -0.97
C ASP A 646 -31.34 -25.59 -0.95
N SER A 647 -31.73 -26.79 -0.56
CA SER A 647 -33.14 -27.15 -0.50
C SER A 647 -33.91 -26.46 0.63
N PHE A 648 -33.24 -25.67 1.48
CA PHE A 648 -33.79 -24.92 2.61
C PHE A 648 -33.81 -23.40 2.37
N GLY A 649 -33.42 -22.94 1.17
CA GLY A 649 -33.39 -21.51 0.85
C GLY A 649 -32.14 -20.79 1.40
N ILE A 650 -31.09 -21.53 1.77
CA ILE A 650 -29.83 -20.98 2.24
C ILE A 650 -28.89 -20.78 1.05
N LEU A 651 -28.40 -19.55 0.88
CA LEU A 651 -27.36 -19.23 -0.10
C LEU A 651 -25.99 -19.74 0.36
N HIS A 652 -25.38 -20.59 -0.45
CA HIS A 652 -24.01 -21.07 -0.29
C HIS A 652 -23.12 -20.49 -1.39
N TRP A 653 -22.11 -19.72 -1.02
CA TRP A 653 -21.09 -19.28 -1.96
C TRP A 653 -20.20 -20.46 -2.37
N ASN A 654 -19.78 -20.45 -3.62
CA ASN A 654 -18.73 -21.29 -4.17
C ASN A 654 -17.42 -20.47 -4.19
N PRO A 655 -16.54 -20.63 -3.19
CA PRO A 655 -15.35 -19.80 -3.03
C PRO A 655 -14.40 -19.90 -4.22
N ALA A 656 -14.34 -21.05 -4.89
CA ALA A 656 -13.49 -21.23 -6.07
C ALA A 656 -13.98 -20.41 -7.26
N ASN A 657 -15.30 -20.41 -7.49
CA ASN A 657 -15.90 -19.59 -8.55
C ASN A 657 -15.84 -18.10 -8.19
N VAL A 658 -16.03 -17.74 -6.93
CA VAL A 658 -15.84 -16.36 -6.44
C VAL A 658 -14.39 -15.92 -6.65
N ALA A 659 -13.40 -16.74 -6.30
CA ALA A 659 -11.97 -16.48 -6.52
C ALA A 659 -11.61 -16.43 -8.02
N TYR A 660 -12.25 -17.25 -8.85
CA TYR A 660 -12.11 -17.18 -10.31
C TYR A 660 -12.55 -15.80 -10.84
N TYR A 661 -13.73 -15.32 -10.48
CA TYR A 661 -14.18 -13.98 -10.91
C TYR A 661 -13.36 -12.87 -10.28
N ARG A 662 -12.92 -13.00 -9.02
CA ARG A 662 -12.05 -12.02 -8.37
C ARG A 662 -10.77 -11.81 -9.18
N ARG A 663 -10.12 -12.89 -9.63
CA ARG A 663 -8.94 -12.83 -10.51
C ARG A 663 -9.23 -12.13 -11.84
N LEU A 664 -10.41 -12.36 -12.43
CA LEU A 664 -10.84 -11.62 -13.62
C LEU A 664 -11.03 -10.12 -13.34
N PHE A 665 -11.61 -9.76 -12.19
CA PHE A 665 -11.80 -8.36 -11.80
C PHE A 665 -10.46 -7.67 -11.52
N ASP A 666 -9.52 -8.36 -10.86
CA ASP A 666 -8.15 -7.87 -10.64
C ASP A 666 -7.44 -7.60 -11.96
N GLN A 667 -7.55 -8.50 -12.93
CA GLN A 667 -6.95 -8.32 -14.25
C GLN A 667 -7.56 -7.12 -15.00
N ILE A 668 -8.88 -6.94 -14.92
CA ILE A 668 -9.57 -5.78 -15.50
C ILE A 668 -9.14 -4.49 -14.79
N ASN A 669 -9.06 -4.48 -13.46
CA ASN A 669 -8.62 -3.31 -12.69
C ASN A 669 -7.17 -2.94 -13.00
N LEU A 670 -6.28 -3.93 -13.15
CA LEU A 670 -4.88 -3.74 -13.52
C LEU A 670 -4.73 -3.14 -14.93
N GLU A 671 -5.41 -3.70 -15.93
CA GLU A 671 -5.37 -3.15 -17.29
C GLU A 671 -5.96 -1.72 -17.31
N LEU A 672 -7.07 -1.48 -16.59
CA LEU A 672 -7.66 -0.13 -16.45
C LEU A 672 -6.72 0.84 -15.75
N SER A 673 -6.04 0.44 -14.67
CA SER A 673 -5.18 1.32 -13.88
C SER A 673 -3.97 1.76 -14.71
N ILE A 674 -3.34 0.83 -15.43
CA ILE A 674 -2.23 1.12 -16.35
C ILE A 674 -2.68 2.10 -17.43
N LEU A 675 -3.80 1.84 -18.10
CA LEU A 675 -4.33 2.73 -19.16
C LEU A 675 -4.71 4.11 -18.62
N CYS A 676 -5.32 4.18 -17.45
CA CYS A 676 -5.72 5.41 -16.76
C CYS A 676 -4.54 6.22 -16.21
N PHE A 677 -3.40 5.59 -15.96
CA PHE A 677 -2.18 6.28 -15.54
C PHE A 677 -1.37 6.84 -16.72
N ILE A 678 -1.30 6.09 -17.81
CA ILE A 678 -0.42 6.38 -18.95
C ILE A 678 -1.07 7.32 -19.98
N LEU A 679 -2.35 7.10 -20.31
CA LEU A 679 -3.00 7.79 -21.42
C LEU A 679 -3.39 9.25 -21.11
N PRO A 680 -3.96 9.56 -19.93
CA PRO A 680 -4.38 10.91 -19.63
C PRO A 680 -3.18 11.80 -19.25
N ALA A 681 -3.13 13.04 -19.75
CA ALA A 681 -2.06 13.99 -19.47
C ALA A 681 -2.60 15.26 -18.77
N PRO A 682 -1.85 15.82 -17.80
CA PRO A 682 -0.56 15.35 -17.28
C PRO A 682 -0.72 14.13 -16.35
N SER A 683 0.31 13.26 -16.31
CA SER A 683 0.28 12.07 -15.44
C SER A 683 0.45 12.48 -13.97
N PRO A 684 -0.39 11.99 -13.06
CA PRO A 684 -0.24 12.22 -11.62
C PRO A 684 0.99 11.49 -11.06
N ARG A 685 1.40 11.83 -9.84
CA ARG A 685 2.36 10.98 -9.11
C ARG A 685 1.71 9.65 -8.75
N GLY A 686 2.50 8.58 -8.61
CA GLY A 686 1.98 7.25 -8.24
C GLY A 686 1.12 7.28 -6.97
N THR A 687 1.55 8.00 -5.93
CA THR A 687 0.77 8.16 -4.69
C THR A 687 -0.57 8.88 -4.91
N GLU A 688 -0.56 9.97 -5.69
CA GLU A 688 -1.78 10.71 -6.06
C GLU A 688 -2.74 9.86 -6.91
N PHE A 689 -2.19 8.99 -7.75
CA PHE A 689 -2.97 8.06 -8.56
C PHE A 689 -3.63 6.97 -7.71
N MET A 690 -2.88 6.31 -6.82
CA MET A 690 -3.41 5.28 -5.93
C MET A 690 -4.49 5.84 -4.98
N ASP A 691 -4.42 7.13 -4.66
CA ASP A 691 -5.43 7.85 -3.88
C ASP A 691 -6.68 8.26 -4.67
N THR A 692 -6.87 7.78 -5.90
CA THR A 692 -8.05 8.15 -6.71
C THR A 692 -9.34 7.63 -6.06
N ARG A 693 -10.17 8.57 -5.58
CA ARG A 693 -11.46 8.32 -4.93
C ARG A 693 -12.64 8.56 -5.86
N ILE A 694 -13.68 7.74 -5.72
CA ILE A 694 -14.96 7.84 -6.47
C ILE A 694 -16.06 8.59 -5.72
N ARG A 695 -15.89 8.81 -4.43
CA ARG A 695 -16.87 9.41 -3.53
C ARG A 695 -16.23 10.49 -2.68
N ASN A 696 -17.00 11.53 -2.40
CA ASN A 696 -16.60 12.54 -1.44
C ASN A 696 -16.54 11.92 -0.04
N ASP A 697 -15.49 12.26 0.68
CA ASP A 697 -15.28 11.98 2.10
C ASP A 697 -14.76 13.29 2.75
N GLN A 698 -13.99 13.23 3.83
CA GLN A 698 -13.22 14.35 4.37
C GLN A 698 -12.38 15.07 3.29
N ILE A 699 -11.94 14.30 2.28
CA ILE A 699 -11.35 14.81 1.05
C ILE A 699 -12.34 14.51 -0.09
N SER A 700 -12.50 15.46 -1.01
CA SER A 700 -13.41 15.24 -2.14
C SER A 700 -12.90 14.14 -3.07
N ARG A 701 -13.84 13.56 -3.82
CA ARG A 701 -13.54 12.60 -4.89
C ARG A 701 -12.59 13.17 -5.93
N ASN A 702 -11.96 12.28 -6.68
CA ASN A 702 -11.11 12.62 -7.83
C ASN A 702 -11.83 12.39 -9.15
N VAL A 703 -12.84 11.53 -9.19
CA VAL A 703 -13.58 11.21 -10.43
C VAL A 703 -14.81 12.08 -10.58
N TYR A 704 -14.88 12.80 -11.69
CA TYR A 704 -15.97 13.69 -12.03
C TYR A 704 -16.48 13.44 -13.45
N LYS A 705 -17.75 13.78 -13.69
CA LYS A 705 -18.39 13.78 -15.00
C LYS A 705 -18.63 15.20 -15.48
N SER A 706 -18.09 15.52 -16.64
CA SER A 706 -18.36 16.77 -17.38
C SER A 706 -17.89 16.57 -18.81
N PHE A 707 -18.83 16.37 -19.74
CA PHE A 707 -18.56 16.06 -21.16
C PHE A 707 -17.53 14.93 -21.37
N GLY A 708 -17.49 13.96 -20.44
CA GLY A 708 -16.47 12.93 -20.32
C GLY A 708 -16.14 12.63 -18.85
N THR A 709 -15.24 11.68 -18.61
CA THR A 709 -14.70 11.41 -17.26
C THR A 709 -13.42 12.21 -17.02
N TRP A 710 -13.40 12.92 -15.90
CA TRP A 710 -12.25 13.68 -15.42
C TRP A 710 -11.68 13.05 -14.16
N PHE A 711 -10.35 12.97 -14.11
CA PHE A 711 -9.60 12.83 -12.87
C PHE A 711 -9.07 14.19 -12.44
N ILE A 712 -9.34 14.57 -11.20
CA ILE A 712 -8.88 15.82 -10.61
C ILE A 712 -8.00 15.48 -9.42
N TYR A 713 -6.70 15.58 -9.63
CA TYR A 713 -5.71 15.39 -8.58
C TYR A 713 -5.49 16.71 -7.84
N ARG A 714 -5.36 16.62 -6.52
CA ARG A 714 -5.12 17.78 -5.66
C ARG A 714 -3.75 17.65 -5.05
N VAL A 715 -2.86 18.58 -5.38
CA VAL A 715 -1.47 18.54 -4.94
C VAL A 715 -1.19 19.78 -4.09
N VAL A 716 -0.63 19.60 -2.90
CA VAL A 716 -0.12 20.72 -2.12
C VAL A 716 1.21 21.14 -2.74
N LYS A 717 1.25 22.29 -3.42
CA LYS A 717 2.48 22.76 -4.07
C LYS A 717 3.36 23.47 -3.03
N MET A 718 4.35 22.74 -2.50
CA MET A 718 5.28 23.21 -1.46
C MET A 718 6.21 24.37 -1.88
N THR A 719 6.29 24.70 -3.17
CA THR A 719 7.18 25.75 -3.68
C THR A 719 6.65 27.18 -3.51
N ASN A 720 5.36 27.35 -3.20
CA ASN A 720 4.82 28.64 -2.77
C ASN A 720 4.76 28.66 -1.25
N ILE A 721 5.38 29.66 -0.62
CA ILE A 721 5.50 29.85 0.84
C ILE A 721 4.14 29.78 1.60
N MET A 722 3.00 29.82 0.91
CA MET A 722 1.64 29.73 1.47
C MET A 722 0.94 28.36 1.33
N GLY A 723 1.51 27.35 0.63
CA GLY A 723 0.90 26.02 0.54
C GLY A 723 -0.46 25.97 -0.20
N SER A 724 -0.56 26.55 -1.40
CA SER A 724 -1.79 26.50 -2.19
C SER A 724 -2.05 25.09 -2.76
N LEU A 725 -3.30 24.62 -2.64
CA LEU A 725 -3.78 23.44 -3.37
C LEU A 725 -3.76 23.74 -4.88
N ALA A 726 -2.93 23.00 -5.60
CA ALA A 726 -2.95 22.96 -7.05
C ALA A 726 -3.90 21.85 -7.51
N TRP A 727 -4.66 22.15 -8.55
CA TRP A 727 -5.61 21.22 -9.16
C TRP A 727 -5.00 20.77 -10.48
N ILE A 728 -4.92 19.45 -10.67
CA ILE A 728 -4.43 18.85 -11.91
C ILE A 728 -5.61 18.13 -12.56
N PRO A 729 -6.43 18.84 -13.35
CA PRO A 729 -7.53 18.24 -14.07
C PRO A 729 -7.00 17.46 -15.28
N THR A 730 -7.47 16.23 -15.41
CA THR A 730 -6.98 15.26 -16.37
C THR A 730 -8.18 14.57 -17.01
N LEU A 731 -8.42 14.84 -18.30
CA LEU A 731 -9.55 14.25 -19.04
C LEU A 731 -9.17 12.89 -19.60
N LEU A 732 -10.03 11.89 -19.39
CA LEU A 732 -9.82 10.56 -19.94
C LEU A 732 -10.24 10.51 -21.43
N PRO A 733 -9.51 9.75 -22.27
CA PRO A 733 -9.97 9.42 -23.61
C PRO A 733 -11.36 8.77 -23.58
N SER A 734 -12.21 9.08 -24.56
CA SER A 734 -13.62 8.63 -24.58
C SER A 734 -13.78 7.11 -24.45
N VAL A 735 -12.99 6.33 -25.20
CA VAL A 735 -13.03 4.86 -25.14
C VAL A 735 -12.68 4.35 -23.74
N LEU A 736 -11.68 4.96 -23.09
CA LEU A 736 -11.28 4.59 -21.73
C LEU A 736 -12.34 5.00 -20.70
N SER A 737 -12.95 6.17 -20.88
CA SER A 737 -14.07 6.64 -20.07
C SER A 737 -15.24 5.65 -20.10
N GLU A 738 -15.62 5.14 -21.28
CA GLU A 738 -16.70 4.16 -21.43
C GLU A 738 -16.37 2.83 -20.72
N LEU A 739 -15.13 2.34 -20.82
CA LEU A 739 -14.70 1.13 -20.13
C LEU A 739 -14.66 1.31 -18.60
N LEU A 740 -14.18 2.46 -18.13
CA LEU A 740 -14.17 2.81 -16.71
C LEU A 740 -15.58 2.93 -16.14
N ASP A 741 -16.52 3.50 -16.90
CA ASP A 741 -17.92 3.59 -16.49
C ASP A 741 -18.54 2.20 -16.31
N ARG A 742 -18.33 1.30 -17.27
CA ARG A 742 -18.79 -0.10 -17.14
C ARG A 742 -18.17 -0.78 -15.94
N TYR A 743 -16.89 -0.58 -15.70
CA TYR A 743 -16.22 -1.13 -14.52
C TYR A 743 -16.84 -0.60 -13.22
N LEU A 744 -16.97 0.72 -13.07
CA LEU A 744 -17.48 1.36 -11.84
C LEU A 744 -18.95 1.03 -11.58
N LEU A 745 -19.78 0.91 -12.62
CA LEU A 745 -21.21 0.65 -12.50
C LEU A 745 -21.55 -0.84 -12.37
N LEU A 746 -20.82 -1.72 -13.05
CA LEU A 746 -21.18 -3.15 -13.14
C LEU A 746 -20.24 -4.04 -12.34
N ILE A 747 -18.93 -3.89 -12.52
CA ILE A 747 -17.92 -4.83 -11.99
C ILE A 747 -17.59 -4.50 -10.55
N ARG A 748 -17.26 -3.24 -10.27
CA ARG A 748 -16.81 -2.77 -8.96
C ARG A 748 -17.76 -3.12 -7.81
N PRO A 749 -19.10 -2.98 -7.93
CA PRO A 749 -20.00 -3.39 -6.87
C PRO A 749 -19.94 -4.89 -6.56
N VAL A 750 -19.77 -5.74 -7.58
CA VAL A 750 -19.66 -7.20 -7.43
C VAL A 750 -18.29 -7.59 -6.87
N GLU A 751 -17.24 -6.89 -7.30
CA GLU A 751 -15.88 -7.08 -6.79
C GLU A 751 -15.80 -6.84 -5.28
N ILE A 752 -16.48 -5.81 -4.77
CA ILE A 752 -16.55 -5.54 -3.33
C ILE A 752 -17.19 -6.73 -2.58
N ILE A 753 -18.30 -7.24 -3.10
CA ILE A 753 -19.03 -8.37 -2.50
C ILE A 753 -18.16 -9.63 -2.49
N PHE A 754 -17.52 -9.95 -3.61
CA PHE A 754 -16.67 -11.13 -3.73
C PHE A 754 -15.42 -11.04 -2.85
N THR A 755 -14.88 -9.83 -2.68
CA THR A 755 -13.77 -9.60 -1.76
C THR A 755 -14.21 -9.81 -0.31
N GLU A 756 -15.37 -9.28 0.08
CA GLU A 756 -15.93 -9.48 1.42
C GLU A 756 -16.18 -10.96 1.72
N ILE A 757 -16.61 -11.75 0.73
CA ILE A 757 -16.83 -13.20 0.87
C ILE A 757 -15.50 -13.96 1.07
N LEU A 758 -14.45 -13.58 0.34
CA LEU A 758 -13.16 -14.29 0.39
C LEU A 758 -12.28 -13.86 1.56
N SER A 759 -12.34 -12.58 1.95
CA SER A 759 -11.39 -11.94 2.86
C SER A 759 -12.06 -11.31 4.09
N GLY A 760 -13.38 -11.44 4.21
CA GLY A 760 -14.17 -10.90 5.31
C GLY A 760 -14.50 -9.41 5.18
N PRO A 761 -15.37 -8.88 6.05
CA PRO A 761 -15.91 -7.51 5.95
C PRO A 761 -14.87 -6.39 6.03
N ALA A 762 -13.76 -6.60 6.74
CA ALA A 762 -12.69 -5.60 6.89
C ALA A 762 -12.04 -5.23 5.54
N SER A 763 -12.02 -6.17 4.59
CA SER A 763 -11.43 -5.97 3.25
C SER A 763 -12.12 -4.90 2.42
N ARG A 764 -13.39 -4.59 2.73
CA ARG A 764 -14.21 -3.59 2.05
C ARG A 764 -13.60 -2.18 2.12
N ALA A 765 -12.81 -1.88 3.16
CA ALA A 765 -12.26 -0.55 3.41
C ALA A 765 -11.26 -0.10 2.35
N LEU A 766 -10.58 -1.08 1.75
CA LEU A 766 -9.67 -0.86 0.64
C LEU A 766 -10.41 -0.31 -0.59
N TYR A 767 -11.71 -0.56 -0.74
CA TYR A 767 -12.45 -0.31 -1.98
C TYR A 767 -12.99 1.12 -2.14
N GLU A 768 -12.72 2.00 -1.17
CA GLU A 768 -12.96 3.45 -1.30
C GLU A 768 -12.10 4.09 -2.40
N HIS A 769 -10.96 3.47 -2.70
CA HIS A 769 -10.01 3.82 -3.75
C HIS A 769 -10.24 2.96 -4.99
N ILE A 770 -10.20 3.53 -6.21
CA ILE A 770 -10.48 2.76 -7.44
C ILE A 770 -9.49 1.61 -7.64
N TRP A 771 -8.21 1.84 -7.33
CA TRP A 771 -7.11 0.95 -7.70
C TRP A 771 -6.72 -0.04 -6.59
N ALA A 772 -7.68 -0.42 -5.76
CA ALA A 772 -7.47 -1.43 -4.73
C ALA A 772 -7.40 -2.83 -5.36
N ALA A 773 -6.23 -3.46 -5.31
CA ALA A 773 -6.05 -4.86 -5.69
C ALA A 773 -6.40 -5.78 -4.52
N GLY A 774 -7.06 -6.91 -4.80
CA GLY A 774 -7.46 -7.91 -3.81
C GLY A 774 -6.32 -8.85 -3.37
N LEU A 775 -5.07 -8.52 -3.68
CA LEU A 775 -3.93 -9.40 -3.39
C LEU A 775 -3.44 -9.21 -1.94
N PRO A 776 -3.11 -10.30 -1.24
CA PRO A 776 -2.33 -10.19 -0.01
C PRO A 776 -0.96 -9.64 -0.39
N SER A 777 -0.69 -8.38 -0.01
CA SER A 777 0.60 -7.79 0.39
C SER A 777 1.89 -8.16 -0.38
N GLY A 778 1.84 -8.59 -1.64
CA GLY A 778 3.01 -9.07 -2.37
C GLY A 778 3.32 -8.42 -3.72
N PHE A 779 2.44 -7.57 -4.28
CA PHE A 779 2.57 -7.07 -5.66
C PHE A 779 2.47 -5.54 -5.84
N LEU A 780 2.41 -4.76 -4.75
CA LEU A 780 2.40 -3.29 -4.79
C LEU A 780 3.81 -2.67 -4.97
N GLY A 781 4.71 -3.39 -5.63
CA GLY A 781 6.03 -2.91 -6.00
C GLY A 781 6.16 -2.77 -7.51
N ILE A 782 5.53 -1.73 -8.09
CA ILE A 782 5.98 -1.08 -9.33
C ILE A 782 5.88 0.43 -9.11
#